data_AF-A0A929FL17-F1
#
_entry.id   AF-A0A929FL17-F1
#
_cell.length_a   1.000
_cell.length_b   1.000
_cell.length_c   1.000
_cell.angle_alpha   90.00
_cell.angle_beta   90.00
_cell.angle_gamma   90.00
#
_symmetry.space_group_name_H-M   'P 1'
#
loop_
_entity.id
_entity.type
_entity.pdbx_description
1 polymer ?
#
loop_
_entity_poly.entity_id
_entity_poly.type
_entity_poly.pdbx_seq_one_letter_code
_entity_poly.pdbx_strand_id
1 'polypeptide(L)'
;MTALNNTNPIQIGTNLAGIADWSTQFPFLDAFKSSRPWITQGNGVWNTKEYDELNLDENDWIKSLPSAENPSADYTYVGTLLFRDTGGNYPGGNYVVLYDGEGTLEYGFDGKIDQTASAPGRDVINVTPSNGGIHLKITETDPNGTGNYIRNIRVVPEKYENNYESVIFNPDFVEKTDDYSVLRFMDWMATNNSQQSEWSARTKVENPTYAGSGVPVEIMVELANQTGVDPWFTMPHQATNEYITNFAQIVQKNLDPNLNVYVEFSNEVWNGQFQQASWAIEQGKKEWSDSGTSDYTKGRDWYSKRTTEITQIWDSVFDADKNRVIGVMAAQAANPWTASRALEYAWSSDQKSHADYGIDAIAIAPYFGNYLGSPTNAAEVESWTKDSDGGLNKLFQEITQGGVLSNGVEGGALKQAYDWTANYIDLAKQQGLDLIAYEGGQHLVGHLGVEDNKAITNLFIAANRDPRMGDIYREYFTKWNELGGGVFANFSDIGKPSKWGSWGNLESLYQQSSPKYDALLDLIGDSNLGTGNPGNGDDSIDNDPNLITFSSILESYGGDKQDKNAQVTISEDNRTLQIEGNGWKKLGIDYSITPDTLLEFEFQSNVEGEIQGIGFDTDDSLSRDQLFKLSGTQNWGINSFDDYVTSSGWQSYQIRVGDYLSGEMNYLTFANDHDVSNPTASSQFRNIRLYEDPLEVALTLNQTPDTYTLKSYGGDQQDKNAQVTISEDNRTLQIEGNGWKKLGIDYSITPDTLLEFEFQSNVEGEIQGIGFDTDDSLSRDQLFKLSGTQNWGINSFDDYVTSSGWQSYQIRVGDYLSGEMNYLTFANDHDVSNPTASSQFRNIRLYEIPVGVADTVSGEMDILSSTNNQELFNFSAANELANTTVL
;
A
#
# COMPACT_ATOMS: atom_id res chain seq x y z
N MET A 1 23.06 10.35 -16.27
CA MET A 1 21.67 10.04 -16.60
C MET A 1 21.51 10.14 -18.11
N THR A 2 21.44 9.00 -18.77
CA THR A 2 21.11 8.86 -20.20
C THR A 2 19.66 8.41 -20.25
N ALA A 3 18.82 9.16 -20.97
CA ALA A 3 17.42 8.80 -21.21
C ALA A 3 17.34 7.39 -21.83
N LEU A 4 16.48 6.54 -21.27
CA LEU A 4 16.32 5.14 -21.64
C LEU A 4 15.33 4.99 -22.81
N ASN A 5 15.59 3.98 -23.64
CA ASN A 5 14.64 3.45 -24.63
C ASN A 5 13.60 2.56 -23.92
N ASN A 6 12.38 2.51 -24.47
CA ASN A 6 11.27 1.61 -24.10
C ASN A 6 11.74 0.24 -23.58
N THR A 7 11.65 0.02 -22.26
CA THR A 7 11.73 -1.29 -21.63
C THR A 7 10.33 -1.69 -21.15
N ASN A 8 10.00 -2.98 -21.26
CA ASN A 8 8.80 -3.57 -20.66
C ASN A 8 8.69 -3.20 -19.17
N PRO A 9 7.46 -3.23 -18.60
CA PRO A 9 7.21 -3.13 -17.17
C PRO A 9 8.22 -3.91 -16.32
N ILE A 10 8.72 -3.29 -15.24
CA ILE A 10 9.48 -4.03 -14.24
C ILE A 10 8.48 -4.80 -13.39
N GLN A 11 8.49 -6.13 -13.51
CA GLN A 11 7.64 -7.00 -12.71
C GLN A 11 8.15 -7.04 -11.27
N ILE A 12 7.60 -6.20 -10.41
CA ILE A 12 7.96 -6.11 -8.99
C ILE A 12 6.91 -6.87 -8.18
N GLY A 13 7.36 -7.94 -7.52
CA GLY A 13 6.60 -8.62 -6.49
C GLY A 13 7.05 -8.20 -5.09
N THR A 14 6.42 -8.79 -4.07
CA THR A 14 6.85 -8.65 -2.69
C THR A 14 6.72 -9.97 -1.93
N ASN A 15 7.60 -10.18 -0.96
CA ASN A 15 7.30 -11.13 0.11
C ASN A 15 6.34 -10.46 1.11
N LEU A 16 5.36 -11.21 1.59
CA LEU A 16 4.45 -10.74 2.62
C LEU A 16 5.04 -11.01 4.00
N ALA A 17 5.05 -9.99 4.86
CA ALA A 17 5.53 -10.10 6.25
C ALA A 17 4.80 -11.19 7.04
N GLY A 18 5.52 -11.87 7.93
CA GLY A 18 4.97 -12.94 8.74
C GLY A 18 3.79 -12.53 9.63
N ILE A 19 2.87 -13.47 9.81
CA ILE A 19 1.71 -13.29 10.69
C ILE A 19 2.15 -13.39 12.15
N ALA A 20 1.93 -12.32 12.89
CA ALA A 20 2.17 -12.26 14.32
C ALA A 20 1.35 -11.14 14.95
N ASP A 21 1.15 -11.22 16.27
CA ASP A 21 0.44 -10.19 17.03
C ASP A 21 1.19 -8.85 17.02
N TRP A 22 2.48 -8.87 16.72
CA TRP A 22 3.33 -7.68 16.60
C TRP A 22 3.59 -7.22 15.17
N SER A 23 3.14 -7.97 14.17
CA SER A 23 3.26 -7.57 12.77
C SER A 23 2.43 -6.32 12.53
N THR A 24 2.94 -5.38 11.75
CA THR A 24 2.24 -4.14 11.38
C THR A 24 1.54 -4.20 10.02
N GLN A 25 1.49 -5.40 9.42
CA GLN A 25 0.84 -5.67 8.14
C GLN A 25 -0.69 -5.74 8.24
N PHE A 26 -1.22 -6.26 9.36
CA PHE A 26 -2.67 -6.47 9.64
C PHE A 26 -3.50 -6.95 8.44
N PRO A 27 -3.15 -8.10 7.84
CA PRO A 27 -3.77 -8.52 6.59
C PRO A 27 -5.23 -8.97 6.73
N PHE A 28 -5.63 -9.44 7.91
CA PHE A 28 -6.96 -9.99 8.14
C PHE A 28 -7.88 -8.99 8.82
N LEU A 29 -9.15 -9.02 8.43
CA LEU A 29 -10.20 -8.26 9.09
C LEU A 29 -10.50 -8.81 10.50
N ASP A 30 -10.49 -10.14 10.63
CA ASP A 30 -10.49 -10.82 11.91
C ASP A 30 -9.08 -10.81 12.50
N ALA A 31 -8.87 -9.89 13.44
CA ALA A 31 -7.60 -9.71 14.13
C ALA A 31 -7.16 -10.97 14.90
N PHE A 32 -8.11 -11.86 15.23
CA PHE A 32 -7.82 -13.10 15.94
C PHE A 32 -6.95 -14.06 15.10
N LYS A 33 -7.03 -13.98 13.77
CA LYS A 33 -6.17 -14.75 12.84
C LYS A 33 -4.69 -14.39 12.92
N SER A 34 -4.37 -13.20 13.42
CA SER A 34 -2.99 -12.76 13.70
C SER A 34 -2.61 -12.85 15.17
N SER A 35 -3.48 -13.43 16.02
CA SER A 35 -3.24 -13.49 17.47
C SER A 35 -2.07 -14.41 17.82
N ARG A 36 -1.43 -14.17 18.95
CA ARG A 36 -0.35 -15.04 19.45
C ARG A 36 -0.90 -16.44 19.75
N PRO A 37 -0.13 -17.53 19.53
CA PRO A 37 -0.52 -18.84 20.04
C PRO A 37 -0.86 -18.80 21.54
N TRP A 38 -1.74 -19.70 21.98
CA TRP A 38 -2.22 -19.74 23.36
C TRP A 38 -1.08 -19.69 24.38
N ILE A 39 -1.24 -18.86 25.39
CA ILE A 39 -0.32 -18.73 26.51
C ILE A 39 -1.00 -19.35 27.72
N THR A 40 -0.39 -20.37 28.32
CA THR A 40 -0.85 -20.94 29.58
C THR A 40 -0.50 -20.01 30.74
N GLN A 41 -1.49 -19.59 31.52
CA GLN A 41 -1.31 -18.57 32.57
C GLN A 41 -1.99 -19.00 33.88
N GLY A 42 -1.43 -18.59 35.02
CA GLY A 42 -1.96 -18.93 36.33
C GLY A 42 -1.13 -18.34 37.46
N ASN A 43 -1.73 -18.13 38.64
CA ASN A 43 -1.02 -17.70 39.86
C ASN A 43 -0.05 -16.50 39.71
N GLY A 44 -0.38 -15.53 38.85
CA GLY A 44 0.46 -14.36 38.57
C GLY A 44 1.66 -14.63 37.64
N VAL A 45 1.80 -15.85 37.12
CA VAL A 45 2.81 -16.23 36.12
C VAL A 45 2.27 -15.90 34.72
N TRP A 46 3.05 -15.14 33.95
CA TRP A 46 2.66 -14.71 32.60
C TRP A 46 2.60 -15.87 31.59
N ASN A 47 3.53 -16.82 31.68
CA ASN A 47 3.54 -18.04 30.86
C ASN A 47 4.06 -19.20 31.71
N THR A 48 3.21 -20.17 32.01
CA THR A 48 3.57 -21.34 32.83
C THR A 48 4.33 -22.40 32.01
N LYS A 49 4.40 -22.25 30.68
CA LYS A 49 5.08 -23.14 29.72
C LYS A 49 4.48 -24.53 29.62
N GLU A 50 3.18 -24.65 29.90
CA GLU A 50 2.42 -25.91 29.86
C GLU A 50 1.57 -26.04 28.59
N TYR A 51 2.02 -25.48 27.45
CA TYR A 51 1.25 -25.51 26.19
C TYR A 51 0.89 -26.93 25.75
N ASP A 52 1.84 -27.86 25.88
CA ASP A 52 1.66 -29.27 25.48
C ASP A 52 0.63 -30.02 26.37
N GLU A 53 0.21 -29.41 27.49
CA GLU A 53 -0.80 -29.96 28.41
C GLU A 53 -2.21 -29.40 28.13
N LEU A 54 -2.38 -28.58 27.08
CA LEU A 54 -3.68 -28.05 26.68
C LEU A 54 -4.58 -29.15 26.10
N ASN A 55 -5.84 -29.20 26.55
CA ASN A 55 -6.86 -30.07 25.95
C ASN A 55 -7.51 -29.35 24.76
N LEU A 56 -6.94 -29.57 23.57
CA LEU A 56 -7.36 -28.94 22.33
C LEU A 56 -8.33 -29.82 21.51
N ASP A 57 -9.17 -29.19 20.69
CA ASP A 57 -9.91 -29.87 19.62
C ASP A 57 -9.03 -30.06 18.36
N GLU A 58 -9.59 -30.63 17.30
CA GLU A 58 -8.89 -30.87 16.02
C GLU A 58 -8.47 -29.60 15.25
N ASN A 59 -8.86 -28.42 15.72
CA ASN A 59 -8.56 -27.11 15.16
C ASN A 59 -7.85 -26.21 16.19
N ASP A 60 -7.32 -26.76 17.29
CA ASP A 60 -6.59 -26.05 18.34
C ASP A 60 -7.42 -25.09 19.22
N TRP A 61 -8.74 -25.30 19.33
CA TRP A 61 -9.59 -24.63 20.32
C TRP A 61 -9.58 -25.32 21.67
N ILE A 62 -9.74 -24.53 22.74
CA ILE A 62 -9.57 -24.99 24.13
C ILE A 62 -10.85 -25.65 24.64
N LYS A 63 -10.84 -26.98 24.74
CA LYS A 63 -12.01 -27.77 25.15
C LYS A 63 -12.28 -27.70 26.64
N SER A 64 -11.24 -27.63 27.45
CA SER A 64 -11.35 -27.58 28.90
C SER A 64 -10.11 -26.98 29.54
N LEU A 65 -10.29 -26.35 30.69
CA LEU A 65 -9.21 -25.90 31.57
C LEU A 65 -9.01 -26.89 32.73
N PRO A 66 -7.82 -26.90 33.38
CA PRO A 66 -7.58 -27.71 34.58
C PRO A 66 -8.60 -27.39 35.68
N SER A 67 -9.04 -28.40 36.42
CA SER A 67 -9.86 -28.16 37.60
C SER A 67 -9.02 -27.45 38.67
N ALA A 68 -9.66 -26.60 39.48
CA ALA A 68 -9.02 -25.93 40.61
C ALA A 68 -8.41 -26.89 41.65
N GLU A 69 -8.76 -28.18 41.58
CA GLU A 69 -8.26 -29.25 42.43
C GLU A 69 -7.12 -30.06 41.82
N ASN A 70 -6.71 -29.81 40.56
CA ASN A 70 -5.58 -30.49 39.94
C ASN A 70 -4.25 -29.88 40.45
N PRO A 71 -3.52 -30.53 41.36
CA PRO A 71 -2.30 -29.98 41.94
C PRO A 71 -1.11 -30.01 40.97
N SER A 72 -1.32 -30.54 39.76
CA SER A 72 -0.28 -30.83 38.76
C SER A 72 -0.23 -29.81 37.62
N ALA A 73 -1.22 -28.90 37.52
CA ALA A 73 -1.26 -27.86 36.51
C ALA A 73 -1.04 -26.50 37.19
N ASP A 74 -0.05 -25.74 36.72
CA ASP A 74 0.23 -24.40 37.23
C ASP A 74 -0.67 -23.33 36.58
N TYR A 75 -1.15 -23.59 35.36
CA TYR A 75 -2.10 -22.73 34.65
C TYR A 75 -3.55 -22.94 35.11
N THR A 76 -4.30 -21.84 35.18
CA THR A 76 -5.73 -21.81 35.53
C THR A 76 -6.58 -21.15 34.46
N TYR A 77 -5.96 -20.46 33.50
CA TYR A 77 -6.59 -19.88 32.32
C TYR A 77 -5.60 -19.83 31.16
N VAL A 78 -6.10 -19.50 29.97
CA VAL A 78 -5.27 -19.28 28.79
C VAL A 78 -5.50 -17.89 28.25
N GLY A 79 -4.45 -17.28 27.72
CA GLY A 79 -4.51 -15.96 27.12
C GLY A 79 -3.89 -15.92 25.73
N THR A 80 -4.25 -14.90 24.96
CA THR A 80 -3.61 -14.55 23.69
C THR A 80 -3.50 -13.03 23.56
N LEU A 81 -2.56 -12.59 22.73
CA LEU A 81 -2.31 -11.19 22.43
C LEU A 81 -2.66 -10.87 20.99
N LEU A 82 -3.18 -9.67 20.77
CA LEU A 82 -3.43 -9.08 19.46
C LEU A 82 -2.82 -7.68 19.42
N PHE A 83 -2.37 -7.22 18.25
CA PHE A 83 -1.87 -5.86 18.02
C PHE A 83 -0.75 -5.38 18.97
N ARG A 84 0.06 -6.30 19.50
CA ARG A 84 1.09 -6.05 20.51
C ARG A 84 2.33 -5.41 19.91
N ASP A 85 3.00 -4.49 20.58
CA ASP A 85 4.28 -3.95 20.10
C ASP A 85 4.24 -3.26 18.70
N THR A 86 3.02 -2.93 18.25
CA THR A 86 2.71 -2.23 16.99
C THR A 86 2.91 -0.72 17.08
N GLY A 87 3.39 -0.20 18.22
CA GLY A 87 3.66 1.22 18.42
C GLY A 87 2.40 2.06 18.58
N GLY A 88 1.26 1.40 18.83
CA GLY A 88 -0.06 2.02 18.81
C GLY A 88 -0.62 2.24 17.41
N ASN A 89 0.06 1.78 16.35
CA ASN A 89 -0.36 1.97 14.96
C ASN A 89 -1.34 0.88 14.52
N TYR A 90 -2.48 0.76 15.18
CA TYR A 90 -3.60 -0.09 14.73
C TYR A 90 -4.92 0.61 15.07
N PRO A 91 -6.05 0.24 14.43
CA PRO A 91 -7.30 1.00 14.60
C PRO A 91 -7.82 0.91 16.04
N GLY A 92 -8.26 2.05 16.57
CA GLY A 92 -8.99 2.12 17.82
C GLY A 92 -10.50 2.02 17.61
N GLY A 93 -11.25 2.18 18.70
CA GLY A 93 -12.71 2.19 18.68
C GLY A 93 -13.32 0.86 19.10
N ASN A 94 -14.57 0.62 18.71
CA ASN A 94 -15.31 -0.56 19.11
C ASN A 94 -14.93 -1.76 18.25
N TYR A 95 -14.65 -2.87 18.92
CA TYR A 95 -14.51 -4.19 18.32
C TYR A 95 -15.58 -5.11 18.87
N VAL A 96 -16.09 -5.98 18.00
CA VAL A 96 -17.00 -7.06 18.38
C VAL A 96 -16.17 -8.34 18.46
N VAL A 97 -16.31 -9.04 19.59
CA VAL A 97 -15.73 -10.36 19.82
C VAL A 97 -16.85 -11.39 19.75
N LEU A 98 -16.91 -12.10 18.63
CA LEU A 98 -17.90 -13.15 18.38
C LEU A 98 -17.31 -14.50 18.76
N TYR A 99 -18.09 -15.35 19.42
CA TYR A 99 -17.64 -16.68 19.82
C TYR A 99 -18.81 -17.65 19.95
N ASP A 100 -18.53 -18.94 19.73
CA ASP A 100 -19.49 -20.02 19.96
C ASP A 100 -19.16 -20.70 21.29
N GLY A 101 -20.18 -21.22 21.99
CA GLY A 101 -19.99 -22.01 23.20
C GLY A 101 -20.31 -21.28 24.51
N GLU A 102 -20.10 -21.98 25.61
CA GLU A 102 -20.34 -21.50 26.97
C GLU A 102 -19.02 -21.35 27.72
N GLY A 103 -18.85 -20.22 28.40
CA GLY A 103 -17.66 -19.91 29.17
C GLY A 103 -17.55 -18.41 29.44
N THR A 104 -16.37 -17.99 29.89
CA THR A 104 -16.06 -16.60 30.24
C THR A 104 -14.81 -16.14 29.49
N LEU A 105 -14.97 -15.05 28.73
CA LEU A 105 -13.88 -14.29 28.14
C LEU A 105 -13.58 -13.06 29.00
N GLU A 106 -12.30 -12.75 29.17
CA GLU A 106 -11.85 -11.53 29.83
C GLU A 106 -10.87 -10.77 28.95
N TYR A 107 -10.96 -9.44 29.00
CA TYR A 107 -10.15 -8.54 28.19
C TYR A 107 -9.28 -7.65 29.06
N GLY A 108 -8.09 -7.33 28.58
CA GLY A 108 -7.13 -6.45 29.26
C GLY A 108 -6.26 -5.68 28.28
N PHE A 109 -5.34 -4.91 28.86
CA PHE A 109 -4.53 -3.91 28.14
C PHE A 109 -5.43 -2.90 27.41
N ASP A 110 -5.37 -2.86 26.09
CA ASP A 110 -6.04 -1.83 25.30
C ASP A 110 -7.53 -2.13 25.10
N GLY A 111 -7.98 -3.37 25.31
CA GLY A 111 -9.38 -3.78 25.18
C GLY A 111 -10.13 -3.75 26.52
N LYS A 112 -11.25 -3.01 26.57
CA LYS A 112 -12.16 -2.95 27.72
C LYS A 112 -13.57 -3.34 27.32
N ILE A 113 -14.16 -4.32 27.99
CA ILE A 113 -15.52 -4.77 27.71
C ILE A 113 -16.57 -3.70 28.04
N ASP A 114 -17.49 -3.48 27.12
CA ASP A 114 -18.76 -2.80 27.36
C ASP A 114 -19.82 -3.85 27.71
N GLN A 115 -20.05 -4.04 29.02
CA GLN A 115 -21.04 -5.02 29.50
C GLN A 115 -22.46 -4.71 29.06
N THR A 116 -22.77 -3.45 28.72
CA THR A 116 -24.13 -3.04 28.34
C THR A 116 -24.44 -3.33 26.88
N ALA A 117 -23.41 -3.30 26.03
CA ALA A 117 -23.50 -3.66 24.62
C ALA A 117 -23.21 -5.16 24.34
N SER A 118 -22.70 -5.88 25.33
CA SER A 118 -22.35 -7.31 25.22
C SER A 118 -23.52 -8.24 25.54
N ALA A 119 -23.54 -9.41 24.91
CA ALA A 119 -24.50 -10.49 25.11
C ALA A 119 -23.81 -11.87 24.93
N PRO A 120 -24.37 -12.98 25.44
CA PRO A 120 -23.77 -14.30 25.25
C PRO A 120 -23.46 -14.60 23.77
N GLY A 121 -22.19 -14.91 23.47
CA GLY A 121 -21.68 -15.18 22.12
C GLY A 121 -21.24 -13.94 21.34
N ARG A 122 -21.39 -12.73 21.90
CA ARG A 122 -21.04 -11.45 21.30
C ARG A 122 -20.65 -10.44 22.38
N ASP A 123 -19.36 -10.25 22.60
CA ASP A 123 -18.88 -9.15 23.43
C ASP A 123 -18.57 -7.92 22.57
N VAL A 124 -18.76 -6.72 23.13
CA VAL A 124 -18.24 -5.47 22.57
C VAL A 124 -17.11 -5.00 23.47
N ILE A 125 -15.96 -4.72 22.87
CA ILE A 125 -14.82 -4.14 23.57
C ILE A 125 -14.47 -2.77 22.98
N ASN A 126 -14.29 -1.77 23.84
CA ASN A 126 -13.72 -0.48 23.44
C ASN A 126 -12.20 -0.60 23.48
N VAL A 127 -11.56 -0.31 22.36
CA VAL A 127 -10.11 -0.44 22.17
C VAL A 127 -9.46 0.93 22.07
N THR A 128 -8.48 1.19 22.94
CA THR A 128 -7.63 2.39 22.89
C THR A 128 -6.22 1.98 22.51
N PRO A 129 -5.78 2.18 21.26
CA PRO A 129 -4.50 1.66 20.78
C PRO A 129 -3.31 2.15 21.60
N SER A 130 -2.46 1.21 22.00
CA SER A 130 -1.16 1.49 22.57
C SER A 130 -0.15 0.43 22.12
N ASN A 131 1.07 0.47 22.65
CA ASN A 131 2.01 -0.62 22.41
C ASN A 131 1.63 -1.91 23.19
N GLY A 132 0.62 -1.82 24.07
CA GLY A 132 0.09 -2.88 24.91
C GLY A 132 -0.67 -3.95 24.13
N GLY A 133 -1.35 -3.56 23.05
CA GLY A 133 -2.24 -4.44 22.30
C GLY A 133 -3.44 -4.89 23.14
N ILE A 134 -4.18 -5.87 22.63
CA ILE A 134 -5.33 -6.47 23.33
C ILE A 134 -4.88 -7.79 23.96
N HIS A 135 -5.20 -8.00 25.24
CA HIS A 135 -5.06 -9.30 25.90
C HIS A 135 -6.43 -9.94 26.07
N LEU A 136 -6.69 -11.03 25.35
CA LEU A 136 -7.90 -11.83 25.46
C LEU A 136 -7.59 -13.08 26.27
N LYS A 137 -8.43 -13.40 27.25
CA LYS A 137 -8.30 -14.58 28.11
C LYS A 137 -9.55 -15.43 28.06
N ILE A 138 -9.37 -16.75 28.04
CA ILE A 138 -10.43 -17.73 28.35
C ILE A 138 -10.21 -18.16 29.79
N THR A 139 -11.07 -17.70 30.70
CA THR A 139 -11.00 -18.04 32.14
C THR A 139 -11.96 -19.17 32.52
N GLU A 140 -12.94 -19.47 31.68
CA GLU A 140 -13.85 -20.60 31.82
C GLU A 140 -14.32 -21.07 30.43
N THR A 141 -14.44 -22.38 30.21
CA THR A 141 -14.92 -22.97 28.95
C THR A 141 -15.59 -24.33 29.24
N ASP A 142 -16.75 -24.58 28.61
CA ASP A 142 -17.64 -25.72 28.89
C ASP A 142 -17.89 -25.95 30.40
N PRO A 143 -18.33 -24.93 31.16
CA PRO A 143 -18.48 -25.03 32.61
C PRO A 143 -19.46 -26.12 33.06
N ASN A 144 -20.38 -26.50 32.18
CA ASN A 144 -21.40 -27.51 32.43
C ASN A 144 -20.99 -28.92 31.96
N GLY A 145 -19.80 -29.10 31.36
CA GLY A 145 -19.30 -30.39 30.88
C GLY A 145 -20.18 -31.02 29.79
N THR A 146 -20.80 -30.18 28.95
CA THR A 146 -21.75 -30.58 27.90
C THR A 146 -21.07 -30.83 26.56
N GLY A 147 -19.79 -30.46 26.42
CA GLY A 147 -19.06 -30.38 25.17
C GLY A 147 -19.26 -29.05 24.43
N ASN A 148 -19.95 -28.07 25.01
CA ASN A 148 -20.19 -26.75 24.41
C ASN A 148 -19.11 -25.74 24.82
N TYR A 149 -17.85 -26.03 24.51
CA TYR A 149 -16.70 -25.17 24.84
C TYR A 149 -16.59 -23.94 23.93
N ILE A 150 -15.94 -22.89 24.43
CA ILE A 150 -15.60 -21.68 23.68
C ILE A 150 -14.73 -22.03 22.47
N ARG A 151 -15.17 -21.62 21.29
CA ARG A 151 -14.48 -21.81 20.01
C ARG A 151 -14.93 -20.78 18.99
N ASN A 152 -14.28 -20.77 17.83
CA ASN A 152 -14.57 -19.84 16.74
C ASN A 152 -14.57 -18.39 17.26
N ILE A 153 -13.53 -17.96 17.98
CA ILE A 153 -13.41 -16.57 18.40
C ILE A 153 -13.02 -15.72 17.18
N ARG A 154 -13.70 -14.60 16.98
CA ARG A 154 -13.43 -13.60 15.93
C ARG A 154 -13.37 -12.23 16.59
N VAL A 155 -12.39 -11.41 16.25
CA VAL A 155 -12.21 -10.06 16.78
C VAL A 155 -12.17 -9.08 15.61
N VAL A 156 -13.29 -8.39 15.38
CA VAL A 156 -13.51 -7.55 14.19
C VAL A 156 -13.92 -6.14 14.59
N PRO A 157 -13.56 -5.09 13.85
CA PRO A 157 -14.11 -3.75 14.09
C PRO A 157 -15.64 -3.77 13.97
N GLU A 158 -16.34 -3.07 14.87
CA GLU A 158 -17.81 -3.12 14.96
C GLU A 158 -18.52 -2.78 13.64
N LYS A 159 -17.97 -1.85 12.85
CA LYS A 159 -18.50 -1.49 11.52
C LYS A 159 -18.58 -2.66 10.53
N TYR A 160 -17.84 -3.75 10.76
CA TYR A 160 -17.81 -4.92 9.89
C TYR A 160 -18.52 -6.16 10.46
N GLU A 161 -19.23 -6.03 11.59
CA GLU A 161 -19.91 -7.17 12.22
C GLU A 161 -20.87 -7.89 11.26
N ASN A 162 -21.52 -7.17 10.35
CA ASN A 162 -22.53 -7.74 9.46
C ASN A 162 -21.95 -8.37 8.17
N ASN A 163 -20.65 -8.22 7.90
CA ASN A 163 -20.03 -8.69 6.66
C ASN A 163 -18.63 -9.31 6.82
N TYR A 164 -18.12 -9.47 8.05
CA TYR A 164 -16.80 -10.06 8.29
C TYR A 164 -16.63 -11.48 7.72
N GLU A 165 -17.72 -12.22 7.52
CA GLU A 165 -17.67 -13.56 6.91
C GLU A 165 -17.42 -13.53 5.40
N SER A 166 -17.81 -12.43 4.73
CA SER A 166 -17.57 -12.20 3.30
C SER A 166 -16.32 -11.37 3.02
N VAL A 167 -15.78 -10.69 4.02
CA VAL A 167 -14.60 -9.82 3.91
C VAL A 167 -13.49 -10.41 4.78
N ILE A 168 -12.63 -11.23 4.17
CA ILE A 168 -11.55 -11.93 4.88
C ILE A 168 -10.39 -10.98 5.20
N PHE A 169 -9.98 -10.21 4.19
CA PHE A 169 -8.83 -9.32 4.27
C PHE A 169 -9.24 -7.92 4.71
N ASN A 170 -8.31 -7.26 5.39
CA ASN A 170 -8.43 -5.84 5.67
C ASN A 170 -8.35 -5.06 4.34
N PRO A 171 -9.36 -4.26 3.96
CA PRO A 171 -9.35 -3.53 2.69
C PRO A 171 -8.13 -2.63 2.52
N ASP A 172 -7.65 -1.99 3.60
CA ASP A 172 -6.45 -1.15 3.55
C ASP A 172 -5.21 -1.99 3.18
N PHE A 173 -5.17 -3.26 3.56
CA PHE A 173 -4.06 -4.18 3.20
C PHE A 173 -4.15 -4.60 1.74
N VAL A 174 -5.35 -4.87 1.23
CA VAL A 174 -5.56 -5.22 -0.18
C VAL A 174 -5.06 -4.08 -1.08
N GLU A 175 -5.42 -2.83 -0.77
CA GLU A 175 -4.96 -1.62 -1.48
C GLU A 175 -3.43 -1.43 -1.46
N LYS A 176 -2.72 -1.98 -0.46
CA LYS A 176 -1.25 -1.91 -0.42
C LYS A 176 -0.57 -3.07 -1.14
N THR A 177 -1.33 -4.03 -1.67
CA THR A 177 -0.79 -5.27 -2.24
C THR A 177 -1.22 -5.58 -3.67
N ASP A 178 -2.29 -4.95 -4.17
CA ASP A 178 -2.83 -5.15 -5.52
C ASP A 178 -1.95 -4.58 -6.64
N ASP A 179 -1.09 -3.61 -6.34
CA ASP A 179 -0.11 -3.08 -7.31
C ASP A 179 1.03 -4.05 -7.66
N TYR A 180 1.34 -5.04 -6.81
CA TYR A 180 2.46 -5.94 -7.05
C TYR A 180 2.15 -6.97 -8.15
N SER A 181 3.17 -7.40 -8.90
CA SER A 181 2.99 -8.44 -9.92
C SER A 181 2.99 -9.87 -9.35
N VAL A 182 3.61 -10.08 -8.18
CA VAL A 182 3.69 -11.39 -7.51
C VAL A 182 3.66 -11.22 -5.99
N LEU A 183 2.87 -12.06 -5.30
CA LEU A 183 2.89 -12.18 -3.84
C LEU A 183 3.60 -13.47 -3.44
N ARG A 184 4.79 -13.35 -2.83
CA ARG A 184 5.54 -14.49 -2.29
C ARG A 184 5.16 -14.75 -0.84
N PHE A 185 4.62 -15.94 -0.60
CA PHE A 185 4.03 -16.32 0.69
C PHE A 185 5.02 -16.98 1.66
N MET A 186 6.32 -16.72 1.55
CA MET A 186 7.34 -17.47 2.32
C MET A 186 7.13 -17.42 3.84
N ASP A 187 6.93 -16.23 4.40
CA ASP A 187 6.67 -16.08 5.84
C ASP A 187 5.24 -16.46 6.19
N TRP A 188 4.27 -16.18 5.31
CA TRP A 188 2.89 -16.63 5.48
C TRP A 188 2.79 -18.15 5.55
N MET A 189 3.58 -18.90 4.80
CA MET A 189 3.62 -20.37 4.85
C MET A 189 4.47 -20.92 6.01
N ALA A 190 5.11 -20.07 6.81
CA ALA A 190 6.06 -20.46 7.84
C ALA A 190 7.13 -21.44 7.30
N THR A 191 7.64 -21.19 6.09
CA THR A 191 8.50 -22.13 5.36
C THR A 191 9.84 -22.38 6.06
N ASN A 192 10.46 -21.32 6.58
CA ASN A 192 11.77 -21.42 7.24
C ASN A 192 11.68 -22.30 8.48
N ASN A 193 12.50 -23.35 8.54
CA ASN A 193 12.52 -24.35 9.61
C ASN A 193 11.19 -25.10 9.82
N SER A 194 10.31 -25.10 8.82
CA SER A 194 9.00 -25.75 8.88
C SER A 194 9.11 -27.24 9.26
N GLN A 195 8.24 -27.68 10.17
CA GLN A 195 8.08 -29.10 10.52
C GLN A 195 6.90 -29.74 9.79
N GLN A 196 6.21 -29.00 8.92
CA GLN A 196 5.10 -29.55 8.13
C GLN A 196 5.62 -30.63 7.17
N SER A 197 4.97 -31.79 7.20
CA SER A 197 5.37 -32.98 6.41
C SER A 197 4.15 -33.63 5.76
N GLU A 198 3.26 -34.21 6.56
CA GLU A 198 2.02 -34.84 6.07
C GLU A 198 0.91 -33.81 5.86
N TRP A 199 0.02 -34.06 4.89
CA TRP A 199 -1.10 -33.16 4.55
C TRP A 199 -2.02 -32.88 5.75
N SER A 200 -2.22 -33.87 6.61
CA SER A 200 -3.06 -33.74 7.81
C SER A 200 -2.47 -32.80 8.88
N ALA A 201 -1.18 -32.47 8.79
CA ALA A 201 -0.47 -31.62 9.76
C ALA A 201 -0.43 -30.14 9.36
N ARG A 202 -1.08 -29.76 8.25
CA ARG A 202 -1.15 -28.36 7.79
C ARG A 202 -2.06 -27.51 8.69
N THR A 203 -1.85 -26.20 8.67
CA THR A 203 -2.85 -25.24 9.15
C THR A 203 -4.12 -25.29 8.28
N LYS A 204 -5.27 -25.15 8.92
CA LYS A 204 -6.61 -25.10 8.33
C LYS A 204 -7.25 -23.73 8.58
N VAL A 205 -8.28 -23.40 7.81
CA VAL A 205 -9.01 -22.12 7.93
C VAL A 205 -9.60 -21.94 9.34
N GLU A 206 -10.05 -23.04 9.93
CA GLU A 206 -10.74 -23.12 11.23
C GLU A 206 -9.80 -22.95 12.44
N ASN A 207 -8.48 -23.01 12.23
CA ASN A 207 -7.53 -22.76 13.32
C ASN A 207 -7.71 -21.35 13.90
N PRO A 208 -7.49 -21.16 15.22
CA PRO A 208 -7.68 -19.88 15.89
C PRO A 208 -6.77 -18.79 15.32
N THR A 209 -5.52 -19.13 15.03
CA THR A 209 -4.51 -18.20 14.52
C THR A 209 -3.65 -18.87 13.46
N TYR A 210 -3.12 -18.06 12.54
CA TYR A 210 -2.12 -18.46 11.56
C TYR A 210 -0.69 -18.07 12.00
N ALA A 211 -0.56 -17.33 13.10
CA ALA A 211 0.74 -16.95 13.64
C ALA A 211 1.54 -18.18 14.08
N GLY A 212 2.74 -18.34 13.51
CA GLY A 212 3.67 -19.43 13.82
C GLY A 212 3.45 -20.73 13.05
N SER A 213 2.20 -21.11 12.77
CA SER A 213 1.87 -22.33 11.99
C SER A 213 1.78 -22.07 10.48
N GLY A 214 1.49 -20.84 10.08
CA GLY A 214 1.35 -20.39 8.71
C GLY A 214 -0.10 -20.32 8.24
N VAL A 215 -0.36 -19.49 7.23
CA VAL A 215 -1.64 -19.23 6.58
C VAL A 215 -2.01 -20.43 5.69
N PRO A 216 -3.26 -20.93 5.77
CA PRO A 216 -3.71 -22.04 4.94
C PRO A 216 -3.79 -21.67 3.46
N VAL A 217 -3.59 -22.66 2.58
CA VAL A 217 -3.60 -22.48 1.11
C VAL A 217 -4.88 -21.85 0.59
N GLU A 218 -6.01 -22.18 1.19
CA GLU A 218 -7.31 -21.61 0.82
C GLU A 218 -7.33 -20.07 0.95
N ILE A 219 -6.69 -19.55 2.01
CA ILE A 219 -6.64 -18.10 2.26
C ILE A 219 -5.60 -17.43 1.36
N MET A 220 -4.45 -18.05 1.11
CA MET A 220 -3.46 -17.49 0.20
C MET A 220 -3.98 -17.41 -1.25
N VAL A 221 -4.74 -18.41 -1.69
CA VAL A 221 -5.41 -18.39 -3.00
C VAL A 221 -6.49 -17.31 -3.05
N GLU A 222 -7.26 -17.13 -1.99
CA GLU A 222 -8.27 -16.06 -1.94
C GLU A 222 -7.62 -14.68 -2.04
N LEU A 223 -6.49 -14.44 -1.37
CA LEU A 223 -5.77 -13.16 -1.52
C LEU A 223 -5.37 -12.92 -2.97
N ALA A 224 -4.74 -13.91 -3.60
CA ALA A 224 -4.30 -13.82 -4.99
C ALA A 224 -5.47 -13.53 -5.94
N ASN A 225 -6.62 -14.19 -5.72
CA ASN A 225 -7.83 -13.93 -6.51
C ASN A 225 -8.39 -12.52 -6.29
N GLN A 226 -8.40 -12.06 -5.03
CA GLN A 226 -8.95 -10.75 -4.70
C GLN A 226 -8.08 -9.60 -5.24
N THR A 227 -6.75 -9.76 -5.21
CA THR A 227 -5.82 -8.75 -5.72
C THR A 227 -5.55 -8.90 -7.21
N GLY A 228 -5.85 -10.05 -7.82
CA GLY A 228 -5.47 -10.34 -9.20
C GLY A 228 -3.95 -10.53 -9.37
N VAL A 229 -3.25 -10.93 -8.32
CA VAL A 229 -1.77 -11.01 -8.29
C VAL A 229 -1.30 -12.46 -8.25
N ASP A 230 -0.30 -12.79 -9.06
CA ASP A 230 0.25 -14.14 -9.17
C ASP A 230 0.81 -14.63 -7.81
N PRO A 231 0.38 -15.79 -7.29
CA PRO A 231 0.92 -16.35 -6.05
C PRO A 231 2.27 -17.06 -6.27
N TRP A 232 3.20 -16.86 -5.33
CA TRP A 232 4.43 -17.65 -5.21
C TRP A 232 4.46 -18.44 -3.90
N PHE A 233 4.38 -19.77 -4.03
CA PHE A 233 4.37 -20.71 -2.91
C PHE A 233 5.72 -21.39 -2.69
N THR A 234 6.11 -21.52 -1.42
CA THR A 234 7.38 -22.10 -0.97
C THR A 234 7.12 -23.39 -0.17
N MET A 235 7.14 -24.53 -0.87
CA MET A 235 6.73 -25.83 -0.34
C MET A 235 7.60 -26.28 0.85
N PRO A 236 7.03 -26.73 1.99
CA PRO A 236 7.81 -27.15 3.14
C PRO A 236 8.83 -28.24 2.79
N HIS A 237 10.06 -28.12 3.31
CA HIS A 237 11.15 -29.02 2.93
C HIS A 237 10.90 -30.50 3.28
N GLN A 238 10.06 -30.78 4.28
CA GLN A 238 9.70 -32.15 4.70
C GLN A 238 8.38 -32.66 4.07
N ALA A 239 7.73 -31.86 3.22
CA ALA A 239 6.43 -32.19 2.65
C ALA A 239 6.47 -33.48 1.81
N THR A 240 5.52 -34.38 2.06
CA THR A 240 5.35 -35.61 1.27
C THR A 240 4.73 -35.32 -0.09
N ASN A 241 4.82 -36.26 -1.03
CA ASN A 241 4.19 -36.10 -2.35
C ASN A 241 2.67 -35.93 -2.25
N GLU A 242 2.04 -36.56 -1.25
CA GLU A 242 0.62 -36.36 -0.97
C GLU A 242 0.33 -34.90 -0.58
N TYR A 243 1.14 -34.32 0.31
CA TYR A 243 1.02 -32.90 0.68
C TYR A 243 1.10 -32.01 -0.58
N ILE A 244 2.14 -32.19 -1.39
CA ILE A 244 2.36 -31.38 -2.60
C ILE A 244 1.19 -31.53 -3.59
N THR A 245 0.71 -32.76 -3.79
CA THR A 245 -0.41 -33.05 -4.71
C THR A 245 -1.70 -32.38 -4.22
N ASN A 246 -2.04 -32.52 -2.94
CA ASN A 246 -3.25 -31.95 -2.38
C ASN A 246 -3.19 -30.42 -2.37
N PHE A 247 -2.03 -29.82 -2.09
CA PHE A 247 -1.81 -28.38 -2.18
C PHE A 247 -2.06 -27.89 -3.62
N ALA A 248 -1.39 -28.50 -4.60
CA ALA A 248 -1.54 -28.15 -6.01
C ALA A 248 -3.00 -28.29 -6.49
N GLN A 249 -3.73 -29.31 -6.01
CA GLN A 249 -5.14 -29.51 -6.35
C GLN A 249 -6.06 -28.39 -5.82
N ILE A 250 -5.79 -27.87 -4.62
CA ILE A 250 -6.54 -26.73 -4.10
C ILE A 250 -6.26 -25.49 -4.92
N VAL A 251 -5.00 -25.23 -5.27
CA VAL A 251 -4.64 -24.07 -6.09
C VAL A 251 -5.25 -24.20 -7.49
N GLN A 252 -5.06 -25.33 -8.18
CA GLN A 252 -5.61 -25.57 -9.52
C GLN A 252 -7.12 -25.39 -9.58
N LYS A 253 -7.83 -25.81 -8.53
CA LYS A 253 -9.29 -25.75 -8.48
C LYS A 253 -9.83 -24.34 -8.24
N ASN A 254 -9.15 -23.54 -7.43
CA ASN A 254 -9.71 -22.30 -6.87
C ASN A 254 -9.00 -21.02 -7.30
N LEU A 255 -7.77 -21.10 -7.83
CA LEU A 255 -7.04 -19.94 -8.34
C LEU A 255 -7.68 -19.46 -9.65
N ASP A 256 -7.84 -18.14 -9.79
CA ASP A 256 -8.30 -17.51 -11.02
C ASP A 256 -7.51 -18.05 -12.22
N PRO A 257 -8.19 -18.54 -13.30
CA PRO A 257 -7.53 -19.14 -14.43
C PRO A 257 -6.55 -18.23 -15.20
N ASN A 258 -6.63 -16.91 -15.00
CA ASN A 258 -5.75 -15.94 -15.64
C ASN A 258 -4.41 -15.74 -14.89
N LEU A 259 -4.30 -16.21 -13.65
CA LEU A 259 -3.09 -16.04 -12.84
C LEU A 259 -2.10 -17.18 -13.06
N ASN A 260 -0.80 -16.87 -13.04
CA ASN A 260 0.26 -17.88 -12.98
C ASN A 260 0.54 -18.27 -11.53
N VAL A 261 1.24 -19.38 -11.32
CA VAL A 261 1.65 -19.84 -9.99
C VAL A 261 3.13 -20.18 -9.96
N TYR A 262 3.87 -19.54 -9.07
CA TYR A 262 5.28 -19.84 -8.85
C TYR A 262 5.42 -20.90 -7.76
N VAL A 263 6.22 -21.93 -8.03
CA VAL A 263 6.41 -23.07 -7.12
C VAL A 263 7.90 -23.25 -6.82
N GLU A 264 8.24 -23.05 -5.55
CA GLU A 264 9.61 -23.19 -5.05
C GLU A 264 9.70 -24.30 -3.99
N PHE A 265 10.78 -25.08 -4.04
CA PHE A 265 11.08 -26.04 -2.97
C PHE A 265 11.75 -25.33 -1.78
N SER A 266 10.96 -25.09 -0.72
CA SER A 266 11.38 -24.44 0.53
C SER A 266 11.91 -23.02 0.29
N ASN A 267 12.80 -22.55 1.18
CA ASN A 267 13.53 -21.30 1.06
C ASN A 267 15.02 -21.54 1.33
N GLU A 268 15.91 -20.94 0.55
CA GLU A 268 17.37 -20.96 0.74
C GLU A 268 17.97 -22.31 1.18
N VAL A 269 17.68 -23.40 0.47
CA VAL A 269 18.17 -24.76 0.83
C VAL A 269 19.71 -24.88 0.70
N TRP A 270 20.40 -23.81 0.33
CA TRP A 270 21.86 -23.67 0.35
C TRP A 270 22.39 -23.05 1.66
N ASN A 271 21.55 -22.33 2.42
CA ASN A 271 21.97 -21.55 3.57
C ASN A 271 21.98 -22.40 4.84
N GLY A 272 23.18 -22.63 5.40
CA GLY A 272 23.39 -23.43 6.59
C GLY A 272 22.81 -22.86 7.88
N GLN A 273 22.31 -21.62 7.88
CA GLN A 273 21.57 -21.05 9.01
C GLN A 273 20.21 -21.72 9.20
N PHE A 274 19.64 -22.30 8.14
CA PHE A 274 18.32 -22.90 8.17
C PHE A 274 18.34 -24.43 8.24
N GLN A 275 17.37 -24.99 8.96
CA GLN A 275 17.22 -26.44 9.13
C GLN A 275 16.95 -27.14 7.79
N GLN A 276 16.27 -26.50 6.84
CA GLN A 276 16.01 -27.10 5.53
C GLN A 276 17.28 -27.44 4.75
N ALA A 277 18.34 -26.64 4.84
CA ALA A 277 19.61 -26.93 4.17
C ALA A 277 20.28 -28.17 4.80
N SER A 278 20.31 -28.23 6.13
CA SER A 278 20.80 -29.40 6.87
C SER A 278 19.97 -30.65 6.55
N TRP A 279 18.64 -30.52 6.46
CA TRP A 279 17.76 -31.63 6.12
C TRP A 279 18.03 -32.17 4.72
N ALA A 280 18.19 -31.29 3.72
CA ALA A 280 18.53 -31.69 2.36
C ALA A 280 19.87 -32.42 2.28
N ILE A 281 20.88 -31.96 3.04
CA ILE A 281 22.17 -32.66 3.19
C ILE A 281 21.96 -34.07 3.74
N GLU A 282 21.16 -34.22 4.80
CA GLU A 282 20.88 -35.54 5.38
C GLU A 282 20.13 -36.47 4.43
N GLN A 283 19.19 -35.96 3.63
CA GLN A 283 18.55 -36.78 2.60
C GLN A 283 19.51 -37.17 1.47
N GLY A 284 20.33 -36.24 1.00
CA GLY A 284 21.35 -36.53 -0.01
C GLY A 284 22.39 -37.55 0.47
N LYS A 285 22.78 -37.51 1.74
CA LYS A 285 23.67 -38.52 2.35
C LYS A 285 23.05 -39.91 2.37
N LYS A 286 21.74 -40.01 2.61
CA LYS A 286 21.00 -41.29 2.60
C LYS A 286 20.86 -41.83 1.18
N GLU A 287 20.47 -40.99 0.23
CA GLU A 287 20.25 -41.38 -1.16
C GLU A 287 21.55 -41.78 -1.87
N TRP A 288 22.62 -41.00 -1.65
CA TRP A 288 23.92 -41.20 -2.29
C TRP A 288 25.01 -41.55 -1.28
N SER A 289 24.73 -42.54 -0.42
CA SER A 289 25.67 -43.03 0.60
C SER A 289 27.02 -43.44 0.02
N ASP A 290 26.99 -44.01 -1.19
CA ASP A 290 28.17 -44.61 -1.84
C ASP A 290 28.93 -43.59 -2.73
N SER A 291 28.44 -42.35 -2.84
CA SER A 291 29.10 -41.28 -3.59
C SER A 291 30.27 -40.69 -2.80
N GLY A 292 31.41 -40.49 -3.46
CA GLY A 292 32.61 -39.85 -2.90
C GLY A 292 32.61 -38.32 -2.91
N THR A 293 31.49 -37.70 -3.31
CA THR A 293 31.31 -36.23 -3.26
C THR A 293 31.07 -35.73 -1.83
N SER A 294 31.24 -34.42 -1.60
CA SER A 294 31.03 -33.84 -0.27
C SER A 294 29.56 -33.88 0.16
N ASP A 295 29.30 -33.94 1.46
CA ASP A 295 27.93 -33.93 2.01
C ASP A 295 27.12 -32.71 1.56
N TYR A 296 27.76 -31.54 1.48
CA TYR A 296 27.13 -30.32 0.95
C TYR A 296 26.73 -30.48 -0.53
N THR A 297 27.59 -31.09 -1.34
CA THR A 297 27.28 -31.43 -2.75
C THR A 297 26.07 -32.37 -2.83
N LYS A 298 26.03 -33.41 -1.99
CA LYS A 298 24.87 -34.32 -1.92
C LYS A 298 23.59 -33.59 -1.53
N GLY A 299 23.67 -32.60 -0.64
CA GLY A 299 22.53 -31.75 -0.29
C GLY A 299 22.02 -30.93 -1.48
N ARG A 300 22.90 -30.36 -2.31
CA ARG A 300 22.51 -29.65 -3.54
C ARG A 300 21.95 -30.60 -4.60
N ASP A 301 22.47 -31.82 -4.69
CA ASP A 301 21.94 -32.87 -5.57
C ASP A 301 20.51 -33.27 -5.14
N TRP A 302 20.27 -33.37 -3.83
CA TRP A 302 18.93 -33.64 -3.28
C TRP A 302 17.97 -32.49 -3.58
N TYR A 303 18.41 -31.26 -3.38
CA TYR A 303 17.64 -30.07 -3.72
C TYR A 303 17.20 -30.07 -5.20
N SER A 304 18.13 -30.37 -6.12
CA SER A 304 17.82 -30.49 -7.56
C SER A 304 16.74 -31.54 -7.84
N LYS A 305 16.94 -32.77 -7.33
CA LYS A 305 15.99 -33.88 -7.48
C LYS A 305 14.61 -33.50 -6.93
N ARG A 306 14.56 -32.98 -5.69
CA ARG A 306 13.29 -32.71 -5.00
C ARG A 306 12.52 -31.55 -5.61
N THR A 307 13.22 -30.49 -6.03
CA THR A 307 12.60 -29.36 -6.77
C THR A 307 11.91 -29.89 -8.03
N THR A 308 12.60 -30.74 -8.78
CA THR A 308 12.06 -31.33 -10.00
C THR A 308 10.86 -32.27 -9.77
N GLU A 309 10.91 -33.09 -8.71
CA GLU A 309 9.77 -33.95 -8.36
C GLU A 309 8.53 -33.11 -8.02
N ILE A 310 8.72 -32.00 -7.31
CA ILE A 310 7.63 -31.09 -6.94
C ILE A 310 7.02 -30.46 -8.19
N THR A 311 7.83 -29.86 -9.07
CA THR A 311 7.32 -29.22 -10.28
C THR A 311 6.60 -30.20 -11.21
N GLN A 312 7.10 -31.44 -11.33
CA GLN A 312 6.39 -32.48 -12.09
C GLN A 312 5.05 -32.90 -11.47
N ILE A 313 4.91 -32.88 -10.13
CA ILE A 313 3.62 -33.11 -9.48
C ILE A 313 2.65 -31.98 -9.83
N TRP A 314 3.10 -30.73 -9.77
CA TRP A 314 2.28 -29.57 -10.15
C TRP A 314 1.85 -29.60 -11.62
N ASP A 315 2.78 -29.87 -12.54
CA ASP A 315 2.49 -30.07 -13.97
C ASP A 315 1.44 -31.16 -14.18
N SER A 316 1.53 -32.26 -13.44
CA SER A 316 0.57 -33.36 -13.56
C SER A 316 -0.81 -33.00 -13.02
N VAL A 317 -0.91 -32.09 -12.06
CA VAL A 317 -2.18 -31.64 -11.48
C VAL A 317 -2.84 -30.59 -12.35
N PHE A 318 -2.06 -29.64 -12.88
CA PHE A 318 -2.54 -28.59 -13.79
C PHE A 318 -2.84 -29.14 -15.20
N ASP A 319 -2.12 -30.17 -15.63
CA ASP A 319 -2.32 -30.90 -16.89
C ASP A 319 -2.43 -29.99 -18.12
N ALA A 320 -3.66 -29.67 -18.56
CA ALA A 320 -3.91 -28.77 -19.68
C ALA A 320 -3.41 -27.34 -19.42
N ASP A 321 -3.37 -26.93 -18.15
CA ASP A 321 -3.02 -25.58 -17.70
C ASP A 321 -1.58 -25.49 -17.18
N LYS A 322 -0.75 -26.52 -17.37
CA LYS A 322 0.60 -26.59 -16.81
C LYS A 322 1.52 -25.42 -17.18
N ASN A 323 1.26 -24.73 -18.30
CA ASN A 323 2.03 -23.55 -18.70
C ASN A 323 1.88 -22.36 -17.72
N ARG A 324 0.88 -22.41 -16.84
CA ARG A 324 0.69 -21.43 -15.74
C ARG A 324 1.58 -21.72 -14.54
N VAL A 325 2.16 -22.93 -14.45
CA VAL A 325 3.05 -23.31 -13.35
C VAL A 325 4.47 -22.88 -13.71
N ILE A 326 5.04 -21.99 -12.90
CA ILE A 326 6.42 -21.52 -13.03
C ILE A 326 7.26 -22.21 -11.97
N GLY A 327 8.03 -23.22 -12.37
CA GLY A 327 8.91 -23.96 -11.47
C GLY A 327 10.22 -23.23 -11.19
N VAL A 328 10.50 -23.03 -9.91
CA VAL A 328 11.60 -22.15 -9.47
C VAL A 328 12.75 -22.94 -8.85
N MET A 329 13.97 -22.71 -9.36
CA MET A 329 15.21 -23.20 -8.79
C MET A 329 16.02 -22.08 -8.12
N ALA A 330 15.89 -21.97 -6.80
CA ALA A 330 16.52 -20.96 -5.97
C ALA A 330 18.02 -21.22 -5.68
N ALA A 331 18.79 -20.13 -5.61
CA ALA A 331 20.22 -20.13 -5.40
C ALA A 331 20.73 -18.88 -4.67
N GLN A 332 22.02 -18.91 -4.30
CA GLN A 332 22.69 -17.80 -3.62
C GLN A 332 23.31 -16.84 -4.62
N ALA A 333 22.90 -15.56 -4.62
CA ALA A 333 23.42 -14.55 -5.54
C ALA A 333 24.96 -14.46 -5.52
N ALA A 334 25.57 -14.46 -4.33
CA ALA A 334 27.03 -14.36 -4.17
C ALA A 334 27.81 -15.65 -4.53
N ASN A 335 27.11 -16.77 -4.78
CA ASN A 335 27.75 -18.06 -5.06
C ASN A 335 27.03 -18.83 -6.19
N PRO A 336 27.39 -18.55 -7.47
CA PRO A 336 26.79 -19.19 -8.63
C PRO A 336 26.84 -20.72 -8.65
N TRP A 337 27.81 -21.32 -7.94
CA TRP A 337 27.93 -22.77 -7.82
C TRP A 337 26.69 -23.43 -7.23
N THR A 338 25.95 -22.73 -6.36
CA THR A 338 24.71 -23.24 -5.76
C THR A 338 23.62 -23.52 -6.81
N ALA A 339 23.55 -22.71 -7.87
CA ALA A 339 22.67 -22.95 -9.01
C ALA A 339 23.28 -23.95 -10.00
N SER A 340 24.53 -23.71 -10.44
CA SER A 340 25.12 -24.53 -11.51
C SER A 340 25.19 -26.01 -11.12
N ARG A 341 25.51 -26.31 -9.86
CA ARG A 341 25.51 -27.69 -9.37
C ARG A 341 24.12 -28.33 -9.41
N ALA A 342 23.08 -27.59 -9.03
CA ALA A 342 21.71 -28.11 -9.01
C ALA A 342 21.21 -28.40 -10.43
N LEU A 343 21.54 -27.53 -11.40
CA LEU A 343 21.14 -27.68 -12.80
C LEU A 343 21.94 -28.78 -13.52
N GLU A 344 23.22 -28.94 -13.21
CA GLU A 344 24.08 -29.99 -13.82
C GLU A 344 23.77 -31.41 -13.33
N TYR A 345 23.13 -31.57 -12.17
CA TYR A 345 22.98 -32.88 -11.55
C TYR A 345 21.91 -33.75 -12.22
N ALA A 346 22.34 -34.85 -12.84
CA ALA A 346 21.45 -35.86 -13.39
C ALA A 346 21.10 -36.93 -12.35
N TRP A 347 19.86 -36.87 -11.84
CA TRP A 347 19.32 -37.83 -10.87
C TRP A 347 18.53 -38.98 -11.53
N SER A 348 18.26 -38.91 -12.84
CA SER A 348 17.57 -39.93 -13.63
C SER A 348 18.46 -40.45 -14.76
N SER A 349 18.32 -41.73 -15.12
CA SER A 349 18.97 -42.32 -16.30
C SER A 349 18.35 -41.86 -17.62
N ASP A 350 17.11 -41.36 -17.58
CA ASP A 350 16.40 -40.73 -18.70
C ASP A 350 16.31 -39.23 -18.42
N GLN A 351 17.39 -38.52 -18.74
CA GLN A 351 17.55 -37.11 -18.44
C GLN A 351 16.73 -36.28 -19.42
N LYS A 352 15.83 -35.45 -18.89
CA LYS A 352 15.01 -34.52 -19.66
C LYS A 352 15.62 -33.12 -19.66
N SER A 353 15.09 -32.22 -20.50
CA SER A 353 15.42 -30.80 -20.40
C SER A 353 14.83 -30.19 -19.11
N HIS A 354 15.33 -29.04 -18.67
CA HIS A 354 14.78 -28.34 -17.51
C HIS A 354 13.29 -27.98 -17.70
N ALA A 355 12.90 -27.54 -18.90
CA ALA A 355 11.50 -27.29 -19.24
C ALA A 355 10.63 -28.57 -19.19
N ASP A 356 11.13 -29.73 -19.63
CA ASP A 356 10.42 -31.01 -19.51
C ASP A 356 10.33 -31.53 -18.06
N TYR A 357 11.12 -30.93 -17.18
CA TYR A 357 11.07 -31.10 -15.73
C TYR A 357 10.19 -30.04 -15.05
N GLY A 358 9.58 -29.13 -15.82
CA GLY A 358 8.78 -28.02 -15.30
C GLY A 358 9.61 -27.01 -14.51
N ILE A 359 10.88 -26.82 -14.87
CA ILE A 359 11.74 -25.78 -14.32
C ILE A 359 11.85 -24.66 -15.35
N ASP A 360 11.43 -23.47 -14.97
CA ASP A 360 11.28 -22.32 -15.87
C ASP A 360 12.23 -21.19 -15.48
N ALA A 361 12.56 -21.05 -14.19
CA ALA A 361 13.37 -19.94 -13.69
C ALA A 361 14.43 -20.36 -12.67
N ILE A 362 15.56 -19.66 -12.72
CA ILE A 362 16.53 -19.57 -11.62
C ILE A 362 16.14 -18.36 -10.77
N ALA A 363 16.05 -18.54 -9.45
CA ALA A 363 15.78 -17.43 -8.54
C ALA A 363 16.98 -17.14 -7.63
N ILE A 364 17.29 -15.86 -7.42
CA ILE A 364 18.38 -15.42 -6.52
C ILE A 364 17.90 -14.37 -5.51
N ALA A 365 18.72 -14.10 -4.50
CA ALA A 365 18.54 -13.01 -3.54
C ALA A 365 19.68 -11.98 -3.64
N PRO A 366 19.65 -11.06 -4.62
CA PRO A 366 20.69 -10.06 -4.78
C PRO A 366 20.41 -8.92 -3.79
N TYR A 367 21.10 -8.97 -2.64
CA TYR A 367 21.10 -7.87 -1.67
C TYR A 367 22.30 -6.96 -1.89
N PHE A 368 22.12 -5.66 -1.66
CA PHE A 368 23.25 -4.73 -1.57
C PHE A 368 23.50 -4.29 -0.12
N GLY A 369 24.77 -4.09 0.23
CA GLY A 369 25.16 -3.40 1.47
C GLY A 369 25.44 -4.30 2.67
N ASN A 370 25.29 -5.63 2.55
CA ASN A 370 25.50 -6.55 3.66
C ASN A 370 26.85 -6.34 4.39
N TYR A 371 27.94 -6.14 3.65
CA TYR A 371 29.28 -5.98 4.24
C TYR A 371 29.41 -4.77 5.18
N LEU A 372 28.53 -3.76 5.06
CA LEU A 372 28.50 -2.57 5.92
C LEU A 372 28.18 -2.93 7.38
N GLY A 373 27.36 -3.97 7.59
CA GLY A 373 26.98 -4.45 8.93
C GLY A 373 27.90 -5.53 9.50
N SER A 374 29.03 -5.84 8.86
CA SER A 374 29.91 -6.93 9.28
C SER A 374 30.83 -6.53 10.44
N PRO A 375 31.26 -7.49 11.31
CA PRO A 375 32.20 -7.22 12.40
C PRO A 375 33.52 -6.56 11.95
N THR A 376 33.98 -6.89 10.75
CA THR A 376 35.23 -6.35 10.17
C THR A 376 35.13 -4.85 9.89
N ASN A 377 33.94 -4.36 9.53
CA ASN A 377 33.71 -2.97 9.14
C ASN A 377 33.05 -2.12 10.25
N ALA A 378 32.52 -2.77 11.29
CA ALA A 378 31.73 -2.12 12.35
C ALA A 378 32.40 -0.90 12.98
N ALA A 379 33.70 -0.98 13.32
CA ALA A 379 34.40 0.14 13.96
C ALA A 379 34.50 1.38 13.04
N GLU A 380 34.65 1.17 11.74
CA GLU A 380 34.75 2.25 10.76
C GLU A 380 33.37 2.84 10.46
N VAL A 381 32.35 2.00 10.24
CA VAL A 381 30.96 2.45 10.03
C VAL A 381 30.41 3.18 11.26
N GLU A 382 30.67 2.67 12.47
CA GLU A 382 30.31 3.38 13.72
C GLU A 382 31.00 4.74 13.80
N SER A 383 32.24 4.87 13.30
CA SER A 383 32.95 6.15 13.30
C SER A 383 32.29 7.20 12.42
N TRP A 384 31.60 6.80 11.34
CA TRP A 384 30.86 7.71 10.45
C TRP A 384 29.70 8.39 11.16
N THR A 385 29.09 7.72 12.15
CA THR A 385 27.95 8.27 12.91
C THR A 385 28.28 9.56 13.69
N LYS A 386 29.56 9.90 13.79
CA LYS A 386 30.07 11.12 14.44
C LYS A 386 30.15 12.32 13.49
N ASP A 387 29.95 12.11 12.20
CA ASP A 387 29.85 13.19 11.23
C ASP A 387 28.57 14.01 11.48
N SER A 388 28.54 15.27 11.00
CA SER A 388 27.46 16.21 11.31
C SER A 388 26.08 15.79 10.79
N ASP A 389 26.03 14.93 9.78
CA ASP A 389 24.82 14.36 9.18
C ASP A 389 24.47 12.97 9.74
N GLY A 390 25.14 12.55 10.82
CA GLY A 390 24.98 11.21 11.39
C GLY A 390 25.61 10.08 10.56
N GLY A 391 26.43 10.39 9.55
CA GLY A 391 27.15 9.41 8.73
C GLY A 391 26.47 9.02 7.41
N LEU A 392 25.32 9.63 7.08
CA LEU A 392 24.52 9.28 5.91
C LEU A 392 25.27 9.51 4.59
N ASN A 393 25.99 10.62 4.43
CA ASN A 393 26.73 10.91 3.19
C ASN A 393 27.78 9.85 2.88
N LYS A 394 28.53 9.41 3.90
CA LYS A 394 29.52 8.33 3.77
C LYS A 394 28.86 7.01 3.42
N LEU A 395 27.74 6.69 4.06
CA LEU A 395 26.97 5.49 3.78
C LEU A 395 26.49 5.45 2.32
N PHE A 396 25.80 6.50 1.87
CA PHE A 396 25.28 6.57 0.50
C PHE A 396 26.40 6.61 -0.55
N GLN A 397 27.53 7.26 -0.26
CA GLN A 397 28.72 7.21 -1.12
C GLN A 397 29.30 5.79 -1.20
N GLU A 398 29.40 5.06 -0.08
CA GLU A 398 29.88 3.68 -0.10
C GLU A 398 28.93 2.74 -0.85
N ILE A 399 27.61 2.97 -0.75
CA ILE A 399 26.63 2.17 -1.50
C ILE A 399 26.75 2.38 -3.01
N THR A 400 26.88 3.63 -3.46
CA THR A 400 26.82 4.00 -4.89
C THR A 400 28.17 4.00 -5.61
N GLN A 401 29.25 4.36 -4.92
CA GLN A 401 30.58 4.56 -5.51
C GLN A 401 31.66 3.68 -4.87
N GLY A 402 31.46 3.27 -3.62
CA GLY A 402 32.47 2.60 -2.81
C GLY A 402 33.65 3.51 -2.45
N GLY A 403 34.69 2.91 -1.87
CA GLY A 403 35.96 3.59 -1.57
C GLY A 403 35.94 4.48 -0.33
N VAL A 404 34.85 4.46 0.44
CA VAL A 404 34.77 5.10 1.77
C VAL A 404 35.30 4.14 2.83
N LEU A 405 34.92 2.86 2.76
CA LEU A 405 35.44 1.83 3.65
C LEU A 405 36.84 1.39 3.24
N SER A 406 37.71 1.25 4.24
CA SER A 406 39.06 0.71 4.05
C SER A 406 39.09 -0.71 3.49
N ASN A 407 38.09 -1.54 3.85
CA ASN A 407 37.86 -2.89 3.32
C ASN A 407 36.53 -2.96 2.52
N GLY A 408 36.19 -1.88 1.83
CA GLY A 408 34.99 -1.78 1.01
C GLY A 408 35.06 -2.57 -0.29
N VAL A 409 33.93 -2.67 -0.98
CA VAL A 409 33.85 -3.28 -2.31
C VAL A 409 34.18 -2.22 -3.35
N GLU A 410 35.04 -2.55 -4.31
CA GLU A 410 35.36 -1.64 -5.42
C GLU A 410 34.10 -1.31 -6.23
N GLY A 411 33.79 -0.02 -6.38
CA GLY A 411 32.57 0.45 -7.05
C GLY A 411 31.31 0.41 -6.19
N GLY A 412 31.41 0.01 -4.92
CA GLY A 412 30.34 0.08 -3.95
C GLY A 412 29.37 -1.11 -3.94
N ALA A 413 28.40 -1.02 -3.03
CA ALA A 413 27.46 -2.10 -2.78
C ALA A 413 26.53 -2.41 -3.95
N LEU A 414 26.09 -1.40 -4.72
CA LEU A 414 25.23 -1.62 -5.87
C LEU A 414 25.96 -2.38 -6.98
N LYS A 415 27.20 -1.98 -7.29
CA LYS A 415 28.03 -2.67 -8.27
C LYS A 415 28.21 -4.15 -7.91
N GLN A 416 28.40 -4.48 -6.63
CA GLN A 416 28.50 -5.85 -6.17
C GLN A 416 27.26 -6.69 -6.54
N ALA A 417 26.07 -6.15 -6.27
CA ALA A 417 24.82 -6.83 -6.62
C ALA A 417 24.67 -6.97 -8.14
N TYR A 418 25.01 -5.94 -8.92
CA TYR A 418 24.96 -6.00 -10.39
C TYR A 418 25.91 -7.05 -10.96
N ASP A 419 27.12 -7.18 -10.42
CA ASP A 419 28.09 -8.18 -10.86
C ASP A 419 27.56 -9.61 -10.60
N TRP A 420 26.88 -9.84 -9.48
CA TRP A 420 26.22 -11.12 -9.19
C TRP A 420 25.07 -11.40 -10.16
N THR A 421 24.20 -10.42 -10.38
CA THR A 421 23.08 -10.53 -11.34
C THR A 421 23.59 -10.87 -12.74
N ALA A 422 24.64 -10.20 -13.23
CA ALA A 422 25.21 -10.47 -14.55
C ALA A 422 25.69 -11.92 -14.71
N ASN A 423 26.35 -12.50 -13.70
CA ASN A 423 26.78 -13.90 -13.74
C ASN A 423 25.58 -14.87 -13.87
N TYR A 424 24.47 -14.54 -13.21
CA TYR A 424 23.27 -15.35 -13.24
C TYR A 424 22.48 -15.20 -14.53
N ILE A 425 22.47 -14.01 -15.15
CA ILE A 425 21.90 -13.81 -16.49
C ILE A 425 22.61 -14.70 -17.51
N ASP A 426 23.95 -14.77 -17.44
CA ASP A 426 24.73 -15.64 -18.33
C ASP A 426 24.41 -17.12 -18.09
N LEU A 427 24.24 -17.54 -16.83
CA LEU A 427 23.84 -18.91 -16.50
C LEU A 427 22.43 -19.23 -16.98
N ALA A 428 21.45 -18.35 -16.73
CA ALA A 428 20.06 -18.52 -17.13
C ALA A 428 19.93 -18.66 -18.66
N LYS A 429 20.61 -17.78 -19.42
CA LYS A 429 20.69 -17.88 -20.89
C LYS A 429 21.32 -19.18 -21.39
N GLN A 430 22.34 -19.70 -20.70
CA GLN A 430 22.95 -20.98 -21.06
C GLN A 430 22.01 -22.17 -20.86
N GLN A 431 21.11 -22.08 -19.89
CA GLN A 431 20.17 -23.14 -19.53
C GLN A 431 18.80 -22.99 -20.20
N GLY A 432 18.54 -21.86 -20.87
CA GLY A 432 17.24 -21.55 -21.46
C GLY A 432 16.16 -21.30 -20.42
N LEU A 433 16.54 -20.68 -19.31
CA LEU A 433 15.67 -20.36 -18.17
C LEU A 433 15.61 -18.85 -17.97
N ASP A 434 14.58 -18.38 -17.29
CA ASP A 434 14.48 -17.00 -16.81
C ASP A 434 15.33 -16.80 -15.55
N LEU A 435 15.74 -15.55 -15.31
CA LEU A 435 16.31 -15.14 -14.02
C LEU A 435 15.30 -14.27 -13.29
N ILE A 436 14.86 -14.72 -12.12
CA ILE A 436 13.98 -13.98 -11.21
C ILE A 436 14.66 -13.75 -9.86
N ALA A 437 14.10 -12.92 -8.99
CA ALA A 437 14.55 -12.75 -7.62
C ALA A 437 13.44 -13.13 -6.64
N TYR A 438 13.75 -14.04 -5.69
CA TYR A 438 12.82 -14.46 -4.65
C TYR A 438 12.78 -13.48 -3.46
N GLU A 439 13.81 -12.65 -3.33
CA GLU A 439 13.89 -11.53 -2.40
C GLU A 439 15.06 -10.61 -2.80
N GLY A 440 15.17 -9.45 -2.16
CA GLY A 440 16.33 -8.57 -2.32
C GLY A 440 16.04 -7.12 -1.95
N GLY A 441 17.00 -6.25 -2.29
CA GLY A 441 17.01 -4.83 -1.92
C GLY A 441 18.18 -4.50 -1.01
N GLN A 442 18.00 -3.51 -0.13
CA GLN A 442 19.02 -3.15 0.85
C GLN A 442 19.20 -4.23 1.92
N HIS A 443 20.42 -4.48 2.38
CA HIS A 443 20.77 -5.32 3.53
C HIS A 443 21.63 -4.52 4.54
N LEU A 444 21.09 -3.39 4.98
CA LEU A 444 21.64 -2.50 6.00
C LEU A 444 21.21 -2.98 7.38
N VAL A 445 21.83 -4.08 7.83
CA VAL A 445 21.63 -4.67 9.15
C VAL A 445 22.96 -5.16 9.69
N GLY A 446 23.20 -4.96 10.99
CA GLY A 446 24.35 -5.56 11.66
C GLY A 446 24.19 -7.08 11.78
N HIS A 447 25.27 -7.84 11.66
CA HIS A 447 25.25 -9.29 11.87
C HIS A 447 26.47 -9.76 12.66
N LEU A 448 26.37 -10.97 13.23
CA LEU A 448 27.43 -11.59 14.05
C LEU A 448 27.86 -10.72 15.24
N GLY A 449 26.88 -10.10 15.92
CA GLY A 449 27.04 -9.25 17.11
C GLY A 449 26.98 -7.74 16.82
N VAL A 450 27.01 -7.33 15.54
CA VAL A 450 26.92 -5.91 15.17
C VAL A 450 25.49 -5.38 15.24
N GLU A 451 24.47 -6.25 15.15
CA GLU A 451 23.06 -5.92 15.37
C GLU A 451 22.80 -5.20 16.71
N ASP A 452 23.62 -5.49 17.74
CA ASP A 452 23.51 -4.86 19.05
C ASP A 452 24.21 -3.48 19.13
N ASN A 453 24.91 -3.06 18.06
CA ASN A 453 25.51 -1.73 17.96
C ASN A 453 24.45 -0.69 17.58
N LYS A 454 23.89 -0.03 18.61
CA LYS A 454 22.85 0.99 18.45
C LYS A 454 23.21 2.14 17.51
N ALA A 455 24.47 2.54 17.43
CA ALA A 455 24.88 3.64 16.56
C ALA A 455 24.74 3.25 15.08
N ILE A 456 25.21 2.04 14.73
CA ILE A 456 25.08 1.48 13.38
C ILE A 456 23.61 1.21 13.05
N THR A 457 22.87 0.58 13.96
CA THR A 457 21.43 0.34 13.78
C THR A 457 20.66 1.63 13.52
N ASN A 458 20.91 2.70 14.29
CA ASN A 458 20.26 3.98 14.08
C ASN A 458 20.64 4.63 12.73
N LEU A 459 21.91 4.52 12.29
CA LEU A 459 22.34 4.99 10.98
C LEU A 459 21.60 4.24 9.86
N PHE A 460 21.47 2.93 9.95
CA PHE A 460 20.78 2.13 8.92
C PHE A 460 19.28 2.39 8.88
N ILE A 461 18.63 2.59 10.04
CA ILE A 461 17.22 3.00 10.10
C ILE A 461 17.05 4.39 9.48
N ALA A 462 17.92 5.35 9.83
CA ALA A 462 17.88 6.69 9.26
C ALA A 462 18.08 6.68 7.73
N ALA A 463 18.97 5.82 7.23
CA ALA A 463 19.22 5.68 5.80
C ALA A 463 17.99 5.17 5.03
N ASN A 464 17.22 4.24 5.60
CA ASN A 464 16.00 3.73 4.96
C ASN A 464 14.87 4.78 4.87
N ARG A 465 14.90 5.81 5.72
CA ARG A 465 13.93 6.93 5.73
C ARG A 465 14.41 8.15 4.93
N ASP A 466 15.66 8.15 4.47
CA ASP A 466 16.25 9.24 3.70
C ASP A 466 15.80 9.14 2.22
N PRO A 467 15.40 10.25 1.56
CA PRO A 467 14.95 10.23 0.16
C PRO A 467 15.93 9.58 -0.82
N ARG A 468 17.25 9.64 -0.54
CA ARG A 468 18.28 8.99 -1.38
C ARG A 468 18.14 7.48 -1.45
N MET A 469 17.45 6.84 -0.49
CA MET A 469 17.13 5.43 -0.56
C MET A 469 16.14 5.13 -1.70
N GLY A 470 15.17 6.03 -1.94
CA GLY A 470 14.25 5.90 -3.07
C GLY A 470 14.96 5.98 -4.41
N ASP A 471 15.93 6.90 -4.55
CA ASP A 471 16.76 6.99 -5.75
C ASP A 471 17.61 5.72 -5.98
N ILE A 472 18.16 5.15 -4.90
CA ILE A 472 18.87 3.88 -4.96
C ILE A 472 17.96 2.73 -5.38
N TYR A 473 16.74 2.66 -4.84
CA TYR A 473 15.77 1.64 -5.24
C TYR A 473 15.41 1.79 -6.72
N ARG A 474 15.11 3.01 -7.19
CA ARG A 474 14.86 3.27 -8.62
C ARG A 474 16.02 2.80 -9.49
N GLU A 475 17.26 3.15 -9.16
CA GLU A 475 18.44 2.69 -9.91
C GLU A 475 18.58 1.16 -9.86
N TYR A 476 18.44 0.56 -8.68
CA TYR A 476 18.68 -0.85 -8.44
C TYR A 476 17.74 -1.75 -9.23
N PHE A 477 16.44 -1.48 -9.17
CA PHE A 477 15.42 -2.24 -9.89
C PHE A 477 15.45 -1.95 -11.39
N THR A 478 15.70 -0.71 -11.80
CA THR A 478 15.93 -0.39 -13.23
C THR A 478 17.11 -1.20 -13.77
N LYS A 479 18.22 -1.27 -13.01
CA LYS A 479 19.40 -2.00 -13.45
C LYS A 479 19.17 -3.51 -13.53
N TRP A 480 18.38 -4.07 -12.63
CA TRP A 480 17.93 -5.45 -12.71
C TRP A 480 17.21 -5.73 -14.03
N ASN A 481 16.24 -4.90 -14.40
CA ASN A 481 15.51 -5.03 -15.66
C ASN A 481 16.44 -4.86 -16.89
N GLU A 482 17.34 -3.86 -16.88
CA GLU A 482 18.31 -3.65 -17.97
C GLU A 482 19.24 -4.86 -18.21
N LEU A 483 19.61 -5.59 -17.14
CA LEU A 483 20.43 -6.79 -17.25
C LEU A 483 19.64 -7.99 -17.81
N GLY A 484 18.31 -7.89 -17.87
CA GLY A 484 17.39 -8.92 -18.34
C GLY A 484 16.82 -9.80 -17.24
N GLY A 485 16.75 -9.30 -16.01
CA GLY A 485 16.03 -9.96 -14.92
C GLY A 485 14.51 -9.83 -15.12
N GLY A 486 13.77 -10.88 -14.77
CA GLY A 486 12.30 -10.93 -14.78
C GLY A 486 11.71 -10.45 -13.46
N VAL A 487 10.71 -11.17 -12.93
CA VAL A 487 10.08 -10.88 -11.63
C VAL A 487 11.14 -10.66 -10.54
N PHE A 488 10.97 -9.58 -9.76
CA PHE A 488 11.75 -9.31 -8.58
C PHE A 488 10.82 -9.17 -7.36
N ALA A 489 10.79 -10.17 -6.49
CA ALA A 489 10.16 -10.00 -5.18
C ALA A 489 11.09 -9.19 -4.28
N ASN A 490 10.67 -8.00 -3.80
CA ASN A 490 11.42 -7.34 -2.73
C ASN A 490 11.24 -8.11 -1.41
N PHE A 491 12.12 -7.91 -0.44
CA PHE A 491 12.14 -8.76 0.75
C PHE A 491 10.93 -8.63 1.69
N SER A 492 10.25 -7.49 1.77
CA SER A 492 9.07 -7.36 2.62
C SER A 492 8.22 -6.15 2.25
N ASP A 493 6.91 -6.31 2.27
CA ASP A 493 5.91 -5.28 2.03
C ASP A 493 5.83 -4.29 3.20
N ILE A 494 5.50 -4.77 4.40
CA ILE A 494 5.17 -3.94 5.56
C ILE A 494 5.83 -4.51 6.81
N GLY A 495 6.70 -3.73 7.44
CA GLY A 495 7.39 -4.17 8.65
C GLY A 495 8.22 -3.07 9.28
N LYS A 496 8.10 -2.95 10.61
CA LYS A 496 8.85 -1.96 11.38
C LYS A 496 10.36 -2.19 11.33
N PRO A 497 11.15 -1.11 11.34
CA PRO A 497 12.58 -1.22 11.54
C PRO A 497 12.91 -1.72 12.96
N SER A 498 13.92 -2.57 13.05
CA SER A 498 14.49 -3.01 14.32
C SER A 498 16.00 -3.23 14.19
N LYS A 499 16.63 -3.72 15.25
CA LYS A 499 18.03 -4.16 15.18
C LYS A 499 18.26 -5.32 14.20
N TRP A 500 17.19 -6.03 13.83
CA TRP A 500 17.19 -7.13 12.89
C TRP A 500 16.94 -6.68 11.43
N GLY A 501 16.88 -5.37 11.18
CA GLY A 501 16.79 -4.79 9.84
C GLY A 501 15.61 -3.83 9.65
N SER A 502 15.60 -3.16 8.50
CA SER A 502 14.58 -2.18 8.08
C SER A 502 13.98 -2.61 6.74
N TRP A 503 13.33 -3.77 6.76
CA TRP A 503 12.98 -4.54 5.58
C TRP A 503 11.78 -4.00 4.81
N GLY A 504 10.67 -3.75 5.52
CA GLY A 504 9.39 -3.36 4.93
C GLY A 504 9.47 -2.11 4.07
N ASN A 505 8.79 -2.11 2.93
CA ASN A 505 8.59 -0.91 2.11
C ASN A 505 7.83 0.14 2.91
N LEU A 506 6.87 -0.28 3.72
CA LEU A 506 6.22 0.54 4.75
C LEU A 506 6.57 0.00 6.14
N GLU A 507 6.50 0.84 7.17
CA GLU A 507 6.71 0.45 8.57
C GLU A 507 5.39 0.08 9.26
N SER A 508 4.26 0.51 8.71
CA SER A 508 2.91 0.11 9.13
C SER A 508 1.92 0.20 8.00
N LEU A 509 0.85 -0.58 8.06
CA LEU A 509 -0.23 -0.55 7.07
C LEU A 509 -0.79 0.85 6.78
N TYR A 510 -0.94 1.67 7.83
CA TYR A 510 -1.50 3.02 7.72
C TYR A 510 -0.49 4.10 7.29
N GLN A 511 0.76 3.71 7.00
CA GLN A 511 1.75 4.64 6.47
C GLN A 511 1.45 4.90 4.99
N GLN A 512 1.29 6.17 4.63
CA GLN A 512 0.90 6.56 3.27
C GLN A 512 2.05 6.47 2.26
N SER A 513 3.27 6.78 2.69
CA SER A 513 4.43 6.84 1.79
C SER A 513 5.74 6.50 2.49
N SER A 514 6.72 6.08 1.70
CA SER A 514 8.11 5.93 2.13
C SER A 514 9.04 5.98 0.91
N PRO A 515 10.33 6.35 1.08
CA PRO A 515 11.26 6.38 -0.05
C PRO A 515 11.33 5.06 -0.83
N LYS A 516 11.22 3.92 -0.16
CA LYS A 516 11.23 2.60 -0.82
C LYS A 516 9.90 2.30 -1.49
N TYR A 517 8.78 2.55 -0.81
CA TYR A 517 7.45 2.25 -1.34
C TYR A 517 7.15 3.09 -2.58
N ASP A 518 7.38 4.40 -2.50
CA ASP A 518 7.17 5.34 -3.60
C ASP A 518 8.03 4.96 -4.81
N ALA A 519 9.29 4.55 -4.58
CA ALA A 519 10.18 4.11 -5.65
C ALA A 519 9.70 2.82 -6.36
N LEU A 520 9.10 1.88 -5.63
CA LEU A 520 8.56 0.66 -6.24
C LEU A 520 7.27 0.96 -7.01
N LEU A 521 6.37 1.76 -6.43
CA LEU A 521 5.14 2.18 -7.12
C LEU A 521 5.43 2.97 -8.39
N ASP A 522 6.40 3.89 -8.39
CA ASP A 522 6.81 4.59 -9.60
C ASP A 522 7.22 3.61 -10.71
N LEU A 523 8.01 2.59 -10.35
CA LEU A 523 8.51 1.59 -11.29
C LEU A 523 7.44 0.60 -11.77
N ILE A 524 6.37 0.38 -11.00
CA ILE A 524 5.18 -0.39 -11.36
C ILE A 524 4.21 0.46 -12.19
N GLY A 525 4.05 1.74 -11.86
CA GLY A 525 3.18 2.70 -12.54
C GLY A 525 3.71 3.11 -13.93
N ASP A 526 5.02 3.32 -14.08
CA ASP A 526 5.70 3.49 -15.38
C ASP A 526 5.61 2.22 -16.26
N SER A 527 5.17 1.12 -15.66
CA SER A 527 5.19 -0.25 -16.14
C SER A 527 3.82 -0.68 -16.73
N ASN A 528 2.72 -0.13 -16.21
CA ASN A 528 1.38 -0.32 -16.79
C ASN A 528 1.18 0.36 -18.15
N LEU A 529 2.23 0.97 -18.70
CA LEU A 529 2.32 1.47 -20.07
C LEU A 529 2.85 0.44 -21.09
N GLY A 530 3.10 -0.83 -20.70
CA GLY A 530 3.84 -1.78 -21.56
C GLY A 530 3.43 -3.27 -21.65
N THR A 531 2.60 -3.85 -20.78
CA THR A 531 2.08 -5.22 -20.98
C THR A 531 0.65 -5.41 -20.48
N GLY A 532 -0.33 -4.94 -21.26
CA GLY A 532 -1.66 -5.56 -21.24
C GLY A 532 -1.64 -6.85 -22.06
N ASN A 533 -1.60 -8.01 -21.41
CA ASN A 533 -2.11 -9.23 -22.02
C ASN A 533 -3.61 -8.99 -22.29
N PRO A 534 -4.16 -9.32 -23.49
CA PRO A 534 -5.41 -8.76 -23.99
C PRO A 534 -6.65 -9.49 -23.45
N GLY A 535 -6.75 -9.62 -22.13
CA GLY A 535 -7.75 -10.47 -21.50
C GLY A 535 -7.90 -10.29 -19.99
N ASN A 536 -7.90 -9.06 -19.50
CA ASN A 536 -8.70 -8.68 -18.33
C ASN A 536 -8.83 -7.16 -18.37
N GLY A 537 -10.08 -6.68 -18.30
CA GLY A 537 -10.39 -5.26 -18.31
C GLY A 537 -9.71 -4.58 -17.13
N ASP A 538 -8.98 -3.53 -17.45
CA ASP A 538 -8.51 -2.51 -16.51
C ASP A 538 -9.73 -1.77 -15.93
N ASP A 539 -10.33 -2.33 -14.88
CA ASP A 539 -11.51 -1.79 -14.20
C ASP A 539 -11.18 -0.65 -13.21
N SER A 540 -9.90 -0.26 -13.04
CA SER A 540 -9.51 0.90 -12.22
C SER A 540 -9.35 2.19 -13.01
N ILE A 541 -9.14 2.12 -14.34
CA ILE A 541 -9.22 3.29 -15.24
C ILE A 541 -10.56 3.33 -16.01
N ASP A 542 -11.23 2.20 -16.25
CA ASP A 542 -12.58 2.19 -16.87
C ASP A 542 -13.67 2.84 -15.98
N ASN A 543 -13.35 3.12 -14.71
CA ASN A 543 -14.20 3.87 -13.78
C ASN A 543 -13.66 5.27 -13.43
N ASP A 544 -12.64 5.80 -14.12
CA ASP A 544 -12.29 7.22 -13.98
C ASP A 544 -13.35 8.07 -14.72
N PRO A 545 -14.29 8.73 -14.02
CA PRO A 545 -15.36 9.48 -14.66
C PRO A 545 -14.84 10.69 -15.44
N ASN A 546 -13.58 11.09 -15.21
CA ASN A 546 -12.97 12.25 -15.84
C ASN A 546 -12.23 11.88 -17.13
N LEU A 547 -12.06 10.59 -17.44
CA LEU A 547 -11.33 10.14 -18.63
C LEU A 547 -12.19 10.23 -19.90
N ILE A 548 -11.66 10.89 -20.92
CA ILE A 548 -12.27 10.97 -22.25
C ILE A 548 -11.82 9.76 -23.08
N THR A 549 -12.79 8.96 -23.55
CA THR A 549 -12.56 7.84 -24.48
C THR A 549 -13.10 8.15 -25.88
N PHE A 550 -12.38 7.71 -26.92
CA PHE A 550 -12.73 7.89 -28.33
C PHE A 550 -13.71 6.81 -28.84
N SER A 551 -14.78 6.56 -28.09
CA SER A 551 -15.80 5.56 -28.41
C SER A 551 -16.81 6.01 -29.48
N SER A 552 -16.78 7.29 -29.87
CA SER A 552 -17.64 7.88 -30.90
C SER A 552 -16.85 8.31 -32.16
N ILE A 553 -17.56 8.55 -33.26
CA ILE A 553 -16.95 8.90 -34.55
C ILE A 553 -16.36 10.31 -34.45
N LEU A 554 -15.02 10.43 -34.56
CA LEU A 554 -14.36 11.72 -34.77
C LEU A 554 -14.80 12.34 -36.10
N GLU A 555 -15.36 13.54 -36.04
CA GLU A 555 -15.83 14.28 -37.21
C GLU A 555 -14.74 15.24 -37.71
N SER A 556 -14.77 15.56 -39.01
CA SER A 556 -13.95 16.64 -39.56
C SER A 556 -14.35 17.98 -38.96
N TYR A 557 -13.37 18.81 -38.61
CA TYR A 557 -13.57 20.14 -38.04
C TYR A 557 -12.94 21.21 -38.96
N GLY A 558 -13.60 22.36 -39.15
CA GLY A 558 -13.13 23.41 -40.09
C GLY A 558 -13.44 23.17 -41.58
N GLY A 559 -14.19 22.10 -41.91
CA GLY A 559 -14.69 21.77 -43.25
C GLY A 559 -13.72 21.00 -44.17
N ASP A 560 -14.24 20.42 -45.26
CA ASP A 560 -13.54 19.49 -46.20
C ASP A 560 -12.19 19.98 -46.76
N LYS A 561 -11.89 21.28 -46.67
CA LYS A 561 -10.63 21.86 -47.17
C LYS A 561 -9.47 21.75 -46.18
N GLN A 562 -9.76 21.48 -44.90
CA GLN A 562 -8.77 21.39 -43.81
C GLN A 562 -8.44 19.93 -43.43
N ASP A 563 -9.13 18.97 -44.03
CA ASP A 563 -8.96 17.54 -43.78
C ASP A 563 -8.43 16.84 -45.04
N LYS A 564 -7.22 17.22 -45.46
CA LYS A 564 -6.61 16.77 -46.72
C LYS A 564 -5.71 15.56 -46.48
N ASN A 565 -6.26 14.37 -46.76
CA ASN A 565 -5.57 13.08 -46.61
C ASN A 565 -5.17 12.74 -45.17
N ALA A 566 -5.87 13.26 -44.15
CA ALA A 566 -5.62 12.83 -42.78
C ALA A 566 -5.98 11.35 -42.61
N GLN A 567 -5.11 10.59 -41.96
CA GLN A 567 -5.41 9.26 -41.46
C GLN A 567 -5.55 9.34 -39.95
N VAL A 568 -6.73 8.94 -39.46
CA VAL A 568 -7.00 8.88 -38.02
C VAL A 568 -6.94 7.43 -37.59
N THR A 569 -6.14 7.17 -36.57
CA THR A 569 -6.06 5.86 -35.92
C THR A 569 -6.38 6.06 -34.45
N ILE A 570 -7.30 5.25 -33.93
CA ILE A 570 -7.60 5.17 -32.50
C ILE A 570 -7.03 3.83 -32.02
N SER A 571 -6.38 3.82 -30.86
CA SER A 571 -5.90 2.58 -30.23
C SER A 571 -7.05 1.65 -29.85
N GLU A 572 -6.76 0.35 -29.67
CA GLU A 572 -7.80 -0.65 -29.36
C GLU A 572 -8.53 -0.38 -28.02
N ASP A 573 -7.88 0.31 -27.09
CA ASP A 573 -8.43 0.75 -25.80
C ASP A 573 -9.30 2.03 -25.89
N ASN A 574 -9.42 2.64 -27.08
CA ASN A 574 -10.07 3.93 -27.30
C ASN A 574 -9.48 5.11 -26.50
N ARG A 575 -8.24 5.03 -26.01
CA ARG A 575 -7.62 6.07 -25.16
C ARG A 575 -6.54 6.89 -25.87
N THR A 576 -6.08 6.47 -27.05
CA THR A 576 -5.09 7.19 -27.86
C THR A 576 -5.66 7.55 -29.23
N LEU A 577 -5.58 8.83 -29.58
CA LEU A 577 -5.90 9.37 -30.90
C LEU A 577 -4.61 9.73 -31.62
N GLN A 578 -4.39 9.14 -32.79
CA GLN A 578 -3.36 9.55 -33.75
C GLN A 578 -4.01 10.21 -34.98
N ILE A 579 -3.48 11.37 -35.38
CA ILE A 579 -3.83 12.06 -36.63
C ILE A 579 -2.55 12.20 -37.46
N GLU A 580 -2.44 11.46 -38.55
CA GLU A 580 -1.34 11.55 -39.52
C GLU A 580 -1.76 12.32 -40.78
N GLY A 581 -0.89 13.16 -41.33
CA GLY A 581 -1.15 13.93 -42.54
C GLY A 581 -1.52 15.38 -42.24
N ASN A 582 -2.57 15.91 -42.89
CA ASN A 582 -3.14 17.22 -42.58
C ASN A 582 -4.63 17.04 -42.22
N GLY A 583 -4.97 17.21 -40.94
CA GLY A 583 -6.32 16.98 -40.44
C GLY A 583 -6.67 17.73 -39.17
N TRP A 584 -7.91 18.20 -39.15
CA TRP A 584 -8.60 18.77 -37.99
C TRP A 584 -9.80 17.90 -37.64
N LYS A 585 -9.88 17.48 -36.37
CA LYS A 585 -10.92 16.57 -35.88
C LYS A 585 -11.63 17.15 -34.67
N LYS A 586 -12.87 16.72 -34.44
CA LYS A 586 -13.65 17.05 -33.25
C LYS A 586 -14.38 15.84 -32.67
N LEU A 587 -14.59 15.88 -31.37
CA LEU A 587 -15.31 14.92 -30.54
C LEU A 587 -16.41 15.67 -29.76
N GLY A 588 -17.65 15.15 -29.75
CA GLY A 588 -18.73 15.76 -28.96
C GLY A 588 -18.58 15.47 -27.47
N ILE A 589 -18.69 16.49 -26.62
CA ILE A 589 -18.50 16.37 -25.16
C ILE A 589 -19.57 17.06 -24.30
N ASP A 590 -20.32 18.03 -24.84
CA ASP A 590 -21.32 18.83 -24.09
C ASP A 590 -20.87 19.19 -22.66
N TYR A 591 -19.83 20.02 -22.53
CA TYR A 591 -19.16 20.34 -21.26
C TYR A 591 -19.14 21.85 -20.98
N SER A 592 -19.51 22.26 -19.77
CA SER A 592 -19.43 23.68 -19.36
C SER A 592 -18.07 23.97 -18.74
N ILE A 593 -17.25 24.79 -19.41
CA ILE A 593 -15.98 25.24 -18.85
C ILE A 593 -16.23 26.30 -17.77
N THR A 594 -15.77 26.02 -16.56
CA THR A 594 -15.71 26.94 -15.42
C THR A 594 -14.27 27.49 -15.25
N PRO A 595 -14.06 28.50 -14.38
CA PRO A 595 -12.71 28.97 -14.03
C PRO A 595 -11.77 27.88 -13.48
N ASP A 596 -12.30 26.77 -12.98
CA ASP A 596 -11.54 25.68 -12.35
C ASP A 596 -11.40 24.45 -13.24
N THR A 597 -11.95 24.47 -14.46
CA THR A 597 -11.79 23.35 -15.39
C THR A 597 -10.32 23.13 -15.75
N LEU A 598 -9.83 21.92 -15.50
CA LEU A 598 -8.53 21.39 -15.88
C LEU A 598 -8.67 20.39 -17.03
N LEU A 599 -7.79 20.51 -18.02
CA LEU A 599 -7.58 19.55 -19.10
C LEU A 599 -6.18 18.94 -18.95
N GLU A 600 -6.12 17.64 -18.71
CA GLU A 600 -4.89 16.86 -18.67
C GLU A 600 -4.81 15.92 -19.86
N PHE A 601 -3.62 15.77 -20.45
CA PHE A 601 -3.38 14.80 -21.52
C PHE A 601 -1.88 14.65 -21.78
N GLU A 602 -1.50 13.63 -22.55
CA GLU A 602 -0.16 13.52 -23.11
C GLU A 602 -0.20 13.76 -24.62
N PHE A 603 0.82 14.44 -25.14
CA PHE A 603 0.98 14.72 -26.56
C PHE A 603 2.36 14.30 -27.06
N GLN A 604 2.41 13.76 -28.28
CA GLN A 604 3.66 13.65 -29.03
C GLN A 604 3.47 13.93 -30.52
N SER A 605 4.56 14.35 -31.18
CA SER A 605 4.60 14.43 -32.64
C SER A 605 5.96 14.11 -33.24
N ASN A 606 5.94 13.42 -34.39
CA ASN A 606 7.13 13.01 -35.15
C ASN A 606 7.73 14.13 -36.02
N VAL A 607 6.92 15.10 -36.45
CA VAL A 607 7.33 16.21 -37.34
C VAL A 607 6.56 17.45 -36.93
N GLU A 608 7.25 18.58 -36.83
CA GLU A 608 6.65 19.90 -36.60
C GLU A 608 5.76 20.28 -37.79
N GLY A 609 4.46 20.43 -37.55
CA GLY A 609 3.49 20.93 -38.54
C GLY A 609 3.40 22.46 -38.60
N GLU A 610 2.38 22.98 -39.26
CA GLU A 610 2.00 24.39 -39.18
C GLU A 610 1.34 24.68 -37.81
N ILE A 611 0.38 23.84 -37.41
CA ILE A 611 -0.39 23.98 -36.16
C ILE A 611 -0.72 22.58 -35.61
N GLN A 612 -0.30 22.29 -34.39
CA GLN A 612 -0.66 21.06 -33.68
C GLN A 612 -1.17 21.40 -32.28
N GLY A 613 -2.32 20.87 -31.90
CA GLY A 613 -2.95 21.26 -30.64
C GLY A 613 -4.29 20.61 -30.34
N ILE A 614 -4.81 20.95 -29.17
CA ILE A 614 -6.10 20.49 -28.62
C ILE A 614 -6.90 21.70 -28.12
N GLY A 615 -8.24 21.67 -28.19
CA GLY A 615 -9.06 22.83 -27.87
C GLY A 615 -10.54 22.54 -27.71
N PHE A 616 -11.35 23.57 -27.57
CA PHE A 616 -12.80 23.45 -27.37
C PHE A 616 -13.56 24.40 -28.29
N ASP A 617 -14.69 23.96 -28.83
CA ASP A 617 -15.54 24.82 -29.66
C ASP A 617 -17.04 24.55 -29.44
N THR A 618 -17.84 25.53 -29.82
CA THR A 618 -19.31 25.49 -29.84
C THR A 618 -19.85 25.19 -31.24
N ASP A 619 -19.05 25.36 -32.30
CA ASP A 619 -19.46 25.14 -33.68
C ASP A 619 -18.37 24.48 -34.56
N ASP A 620 -18.55 24.50 -35.88
CA ASP A 620 -17.67 23.86 -36.88
C ASP A 620 -16.58 24.78 -37.47
N SER A 621 -16.52 26.02 -37.01
CA SER A 621 -15.66 27.07 -37.54
C SER A 621 -14.34 27.11 -36.77
N LEU A 622 -13.21 27.10 -37.47
CA LEU A 622 -11.90 27.22 -36.79
C LEU A 622 -11.76 28.57 -36.10
N SER A 623 -11.68 28.53 -34.77
CA SER A 623 -11.53 29.71 -33.92
C SER A 623 -10.12 29.74 -33.30
N ARG A 624 -9.39 30.85 -33.53
CA ARG A 624 -7.98 30.98 -33.13
C ARG A 624 -7.79 30.95 -31.62
N ASP A 625 -8.76 31.48 -30.90
CA ASP A 625 -8.78 31.66 -29.44
C ASP A 625 -9.34 30.46 -28.70
N GLN A 626 -9.58 29.34 -29.40
CA GLN A 626 -10.22 28.14 -28.85
C GLN A 626 -9.34 26.89 -28.90
N LEU A 627 -8.17 26.97 -29.56
CA LEU A 627 -7.19 25.88 -29.66
C LEU A 627 -5.92 26.22 -28.88
N PHE A 628 -5.54 25.37 -27.93
CA PHE A 628 -4.23 25.40 -27.29
C PHE A 628 -3.19 24.79 -28.23
N LYS A 629 -2.30 25.64 -28.75
CA LYS A 629 -1.23 25.20 -29.64
C LYS A 629 -0.09 24.62 -28.80
N LEU A 630 0.33 23.41 -29.16
CA LEU A 630 1.38 22.64 -28.49
C LEU A 630 2.69 22.64 -29.29
N SER A 631 2.58 22.63 -30.62
CA SER A 631 3.72 22.69 -31.55
C SER A 631 3.30 23.33 -32.87
N GLY A 632 4.26 23.87 -33.62
CA GLY A 632 4.09 24.22 -35.03
C GLY A 632 4.74 25.53 -35.45
N THR A 633 4.85 25.74 -36.75
CA THR A 633 5.58 26.90 -37.30
C THR A 633 4.75 28.18 -37.42
N GLN A 634 3.41 28.09 -37.40
CA GLN A 634 2.54 29.26 -37.56
C GLN A 634 2.10 29.85 -36.21
N ASN A 635 1.98 31.17 -36.15
CA ASN A 635 1.45 31.86 -34.97
C ASN A 635 -0.09 31.93 -35.04
N TRP A 636 -0.74 30.81 -34.72
CA TRP A 636 -2.19 30.62 -34.70
C TRP A 636 -2.56 29.68 -33.55
N GLY A 637 -3.65 29.93 -32.84
CA GLY A 637 -3.96 29.28 -31.55
C GLY A 637 -3.56 30.14 -30.34
N ILE A 638 -3.87 29.62 -29.16
CA ILE A 638 -3.34 30.05 -27.86
C ILE A 638 -1.92 29.47 -27.74
N ASN A 639 -0.89 30.32 -27.84
CA ASN A 639 0.51 29.89 -27.93
C ASN A 639 1.20 29.72 -26.57
N SER A 640 0.47 29.81 -25.45
CA SER A 640 1.04 29.69 -24.10
C SER A 640 1.67 28.32 -23.84
N PHE A 641 1.33 27.31 -24.65
CA PHE A 641 1.75 25.92 -24.52
C PHE A 641 2.53 25.43 -25.75
N ASP A 642 2.97 26.34 -26.63
CA ASP A 642 3.75 26.02 -27.84
C ASP A 642 5.22 25.72 -27.49
N ASP A 643 5.41 24.68 -26.70
CA ASP A 643 6.69 24.28 -26.10
C ASP A 643 7.11 22.84 -26.43
N TYR A 644 6.28 22.09 -27.16
CA TYR A 644 6.58 20.73 -27.53
C TYR A 644 7.79 20.67 -28.48
N VAL A 645 8.79 19.87 -28.10
CA VAL A 645 9.98 19.63 -28.93
C VAL A 645 9.74 18.41 -29.81
N THR A 646 9.71 18.61 -31.14
CA THR A 646 9.46 17.52 -32.09
C THR A 646 10.34 16.29 -31.85
N SER A 647 9.73 15.10 -31.84
CA SER A 647 10.38 13.81 -31.57
C SER A 647 11.04 13.69 -30.18
N SER A 648 10.64 14.50 -29.18
CA SER A 648 11.08 14.32 -27.79
C SER A 648 10.40 13.15 -27.06
N GLY A 649 9.43 12.48 -27.69
CA GLY A 649 8.56 11.49 -27.07
C GLY A 649 7.28 12.13 -26.51
N TRP A 650 6.59 11.42 -25.61
CA TRP A 650 5.40 11.93 -24.92
C TRP A 650 5.76 13.07 -23.96
N GLN A 651 4.96 14.14 -24.01
CA GLN A 651 5.00 15.24 -23.08
C GLN A 651 3.61 15.41 -22.45
N SER A 652 3.57 15.47 -21.12
CA SER A 652 2.34 15.69 -20.36
C SER A 652 1.99 17.18 -20.33
N TYR A 653 0.70 17.47 -20.49
CA TYR A 653 0.12 18.79 -20.38
C TYR A 653 -0.98 18.78 -19.34
N GLN A 654 -0.99 19.80 -18.50
CA GLN A 654 -2.10 20.15 -17.61
C GLN A 654 -2.41 21.63 -17.88
N ILE A 655 -3.61 21.89 -18.38
CA ILE A 655 -4.06 23.23 -18.77
C ILE A 655 -5.27 23.58 -17.92
N ARG A 656 -5.18 24.65 -17.12
CA ARG A 656 -6.34 25.28 -16.49
C ARG A 656 -7.12 26.02 -17.58
N VAL A 657 -8.05 25.31 -18.21
CA VAL A 657 -8.81 25.79 -19.37
C VAL A 657 -9.66 26.99 -19.00
N GLY A 658 -10.17 27.03 -17.77
CA GLY A 658 -10.93 28.14 -17.21
C GLY A 658 -10.24 29.51 -17.24
N ASP A 659 -8.90 29.55 -17.29
CA ASP A 659 -8.13 30.79 -17.42
C ASP A 659 -8.25 31.41 -18.83
N TYR A 660 -8.68 30.62 -19.82
CA TYR A 660 -8.68 30.99 -21.23
C TYR A 660 -10.09 30.99 -21.84
N LEU A 661 -10.91 30.02 -21.44
CA LEU A 661 -12.24 29.76 -21.99
C LEU A 661 -13.26 29.71 -20.86
N SER A 662 -14.53 29.93 -21.18
CA SER A 662 -15.64 29.73 -20.23
C SER A 662 -16.95 29.48 -20.98
N GLY A 663 -17.90 28.84 -20.28
CA GLY A 663 -19.23 28.54 -20.80
C GLY A 663 -19.32 27.18 -21.49
N GLU A 664 -20.51 26.89 -22.02
CA GLU A 664 -20.85 25.63 -22.68
C GLU A 664 -20.02 25.39 -23.94
N MET A 665 -19.38 24.23 -24.02
CA MET A 665 -18.63 23.74 -25.19
C MET A 665 -19.26 22.46 -25.71
N ASN A 666 -19.50 22.42 -27.02
CA ASN A 666 -20.11 21.25 -27.66
C ASN A 666 -19.04 20.22 -28.06
N TYR A 667 -17.82 20.69 -28.36
CA TYR A 667 -16.78 19.90 -29.00
C TYR A 667 -15.42 20.04 -28.32
N LEU A 668 -14.72 18.93 -28.17
CA LEU A 668 -13.27 18.87 -27.99
C LEU A 668 -12.62 18.72 -29.38
N THR A 669 -11.66 19.57 -29.71
CA THR A 669 -11.07 19.70 -31.05
C THR A 669 -9.58 19.35 -31.04
N PHE A 670 -9.10 18.79 -32.15
CA PHE A 670 -7.73 18.30 -32.32
C PHE A 670 -7.19 18.76 -33.67
N ALA A 671 -5.96 19.29 -33.67
CA ALA A 671 -5.29 19.81 -34.85
C ALA A 671 -3.98 19.06 -35.13
N ASN A 672 -3.83 18.62 -36.36
CA ASN A 672 -2.55 18.26 -36.97
C ASN A 672 -2.51 18.88 -38.37
N ASP A 673 -2.28 20.19 -38.41
CA ASP A 673 -2.18 20.97 -39.64
C ASP A 673 -0.78 20.87 -40.20
N HIS A 674 -0.67 20.34 -41.42
CA HIS A 674 0.58 20.26 -42.15
C HIS A 674 0.36 20.59 -43.64
N ASP A 675 0.26 21.87 -43.98
CA ASP A 675 -0.23 22.39 -45.26
C ASP A 675 0.84 22.37 -46.39
N VAL A 676 1.56 21.25 -46.49
CA VAL A 676 2.63 20.99 -47.47
C VAL A 676 2.19 20.00 -48.56
N SER A 677 2.97 19.87 -49.64
CA SER A 677 2.64 18.97 -50.75
C SER A 677 2.62 17.47 -50.40
N ASN A 678 3.30 17.08 -49.33
CA ASN A 678 3.34 15.71 -48.81
C ASN A 678 3.42 15.74 -47.27
N PRO A 679 2.28 15.85 -46.57
CA PRO A 679 2.26 15.99 -45.13
C PRO A 679 2.63 14.67 -44.44
N THR A 680 3.63 14.71 -43.56
CA THR A 680 4.11 13.55 -42.79
C THR A 680 4.04 13.77 -41.28
N ALA A 681 3.40 14.86 -40.84
CA ALA A 681 3.20 15.12 -39.43
C ALA A 681 2.16 14.16 -38.87
N SER A 682 2.45 13.62 -37.70
CA SER A 682 1.60 12.71 -36.94
C SER A 682 1.55 13.23 -35.52
N SER A 683 0.39 13.76 -35.14
CA SER A 683 0.10 14.15 -33.75
C SER A 683 -0.60 13.00 -33.05
N GLN A 684 -0.19 12.71 -31.83
CA GLN A 684 -0.84 11.73 -30.98
C GLN A 684 -1.23 12.35 -29.65
N PHE A 685 -2.43 12.03 -29.18
CA PHE A 685 -3.00 12.47 -27.92
C PHE A 685 -3.47 11.24 -27.15
N ARG A 686 -3.16 11.13 -25.86
CA ARG A 686 -3.67 10.03 -25.01
C ARG A 686 -3.96 10.48 -23.60
N ASN A 687 -4.70 9.64 -22.86
CA ASN A 687 -5.01 9.82 -21.44
C ASN A 687 -5.63 11.19 -21.16
N ILE A 688 -6.58 11.60 -22.00
CA ILE A 688 -7.22 12.91 -21.89
C ILE A 688 -8.20 12.88 -20.72
N ARG A 689 -8.01 13.75 -19.74
CA ARG A 689 -8.91 13.92 -18.60
C ARG A 689 -9.43 15.34 -18.55
N LEU A 690 -10.71 15.49 -18.25
CA LEU A 690 -11.39 16.78 -18.15
C LEU A 690 -12.19 16.82 -16.84
N TYR A 691 -11.78 17.67 -15.90
CA TYR A 691 -12.34 17.72 -14.56
C TYR A 691 -12.20 19.12 -13.95
N GLU A 692 -12.88 19.35 -12.83
CA GLU A 692 -12.79 20.60 -12.07
C GLU A 692 -11.72 20.47 -10.98
N ASP A 693 -10.80 21.43 -10.90
CA ASP A 693 -9.80 21.52 -9.84
C ASP A 693 -10.51 21.70 -8.48
N PRO A 694 -10.41 20.76 -7.52
CA PRO A 694 -11.09 20.91 -6.24
C PRO A 694 -10.54 22.12 -5.49
N LEU A 695 -11.43 23.02 -5.08
CA LEU A 695 -11.07 24.27 -4.43
C LEU A 695 -10.45 23.99 -3.05
N GLU A 696 -9.11 23.95 -2.97
CA GLU A 696 -8.39 24.04 -1.69
C GLU A 696 -8.47 25.48 -1.19
N VAL A 697 -9.15 25.73 -0.06
CA VAL A 697 -9.24 27.06 0.52
C VAL A 697 -7.91 27.42 1.18
N ALA A 698 -7.00 28.06 0.42
CA ALA A 698 -5.78 28.64 0.95
C ALA A 698 -6.09 29.95 1.70
N LEU A 699 -5.91 29.95 3.03
CA LEU A 699 -6.18 31.09 3.90
C LEU A 699 -4.94 32.01 3.91
N THR A 700 -5.00 33.25 3.39
CA THR A 700 -3.87 34.20 3.47
C THR A 700 -4.29 35.56 4.05
N LEU A 701 -3.42 36.18 4.87
CA LEU A 701 -3.59 37.54 5.39
C LEU A 701 -2.56 38.50 4.76
N ASN A 702 -2.94 39.07 3.60
CA ASN A 702 -2.49 40.34 2.96
C ASN A 702 -1.94 40.23 1.52
N GLN A 703 -2.76 40.76 0.61
CA GLN A 703 -2.50 41.57 -0.60
C GLN A 703 -1.51 41.06 -1.65
N THR A 704 -2.02 40.20 -2.52
CA THR A 704 -1.79 40.22 -3.98
C THR A 704 -3.10 39.81 -4.68
N PRO A 705 -3.26 39.96 -6.01
CA PRO A 705 -4.57 39.95 -6.68
C PRO A 705 -5.44 38.70 -6.48
N ASP A 706 -4.87 37.59 -6.01
CA ASP A 706 -5.56 36.30 -5.82
C ASP A 706 -5.72 35.89 -4.34
N THR A 707 -5.81 36.84 -3.39
CA THR A 707 -5.89 36.54 -1.95
C THR A 707 -7.28 36.79 -1.35
N TYR A 708 -7.92 35.75 -0.80
CA TYR A 708 -9.12 35.88 0.01
C TYR A 708 -8.83 36.55 1.37
N THR A 709 -9.43 37.71 1.65
CA THR A 709 -9.19 38.46 2.90
C THR A 709 -10.22 38.10 3.97
N LEU A 710 -9.77 37.65 5.14
CA LEU A 710 -10.64 37.41 6.28
C LEU A 710 -11.17 38.73 6.87
N LYS A 711 -12.50 38.86 7.01
CA LYS A 711 -13.19 40.04 7.53
C LYS A 711 -14.07 39.70 8.73
N SER A 712 -14.47 40.69 9.51
CA SER A 712 -15.49 40.52 10.55
C SER A 712 -16.84 40.14 9.94
N TYR A 713 -17.60 39.31 10.64
CA TYR A 713 -18.94 38.83 10.26
C TYR A 713 -19.92 39.09 11.42
N GLY A 714 -21.15 39.51 11.14
CA GLY A 714 -22.10 39.96 12.17
C GLY A 714 -21.87 41.38 12.73
N GLY A 715 -20.87 42.10 12.20
CA GLY A 715 -20.47 43.47 12.56
C GLY A 715 -19.36 43.56 13.62
N ASP A 716 -18.57 44.65 13.59
CA ASP A 716 -17.37 44.84 14.44
C ASP A 716 -17.62 44.71 15.96
N GLN A 717 -18.87 44.86 16.40
CA GLN A 717 -19.25 44.75 17.82
C GLN A 717 -19.25 43.31 18.35
N GLN A 718 -19.20 42.32 17.45
CA GLN A 718 -19.09 40.89 17.80
C GLN A 718 -17.65 40.47 18.10
N ASP A 719 -16.66 41.24 17.66
CA ASP A 719 -15.25 40.93 17.88
C ASP A 719 -14.74 41.56 19.19
N LYS A 720 -14.94 40.87 20.31
CA LYS A 720 -14.41 41.30 21.62
C LYS A 720 -13.09 40.61 21.93
N ASN A 721 -11.98 41.36 21.82
CA ASN A 721 -10.61 40.85 21.99
C ASN A 721 -10.24 39.70 21.02
N ALA A 722 -10.89 39.61 19.85
CA ALA A 722 -10.54 38.63 18.83
C ALA A 722 -9.10 38.83 18.34
N GLN A 723 -8.27 37.79 18.35
CA GLN A 723 -6.99 37.72 17.67
C GLN A 723 -7.04 36.61 16.63
N VAL A 724 -6.73 36.94 15.39
CA VAL A 724 -6.71 35.97 14.29
C VAL A 724 -5.28 35.76 13.84
N THR A 725 -4.88 34.49 13.73
CA THR A 725 -3.59 34.08 13.19
C THR A 725 -3.81 33.06 12.09
N ILE A 726 -2.98 33.08 11.05
CA ILE A 726 -2.93 32.05 10.02
C ILE A 726 -1.50 31.50 10.01
N SER A 727 -1.34 30.17 9.86
CA SER A 727 -0.03 29.52 9.81
C SER A 727 0.79 29.94 8.58
N GLU A 728 2.12 29.80 8.65
CA GLU A 728 3.03 30.19 7.55
C GLU A 728 2.78 29.44 6.24
N ASP A 729 2.24 28.21 6.33
CA ASP A 729 1.85 27.39 5.18
C ASP A 729 0.45 27.73 4.64
N ASN A 730 -0.25 28.71 5.24
CA ASN A 730 -1.60 29.16 4.86
C ASN A 730 -2.70 28.08 4.98
N ARG A 731 -2.43 26.97 5.68
CA ARG A 731 -3.37 25.85 5.82
C ARG A 731 -4.16 25.86 7.12
N THR A 732 -3.81 26.70 8.10
CA THR A 732 -4.46 26.73 9.43
C THR A 732 -4.89 28.14 9.80
N LEU A 733 -6.19 28.33 10.07
CA LEU A 733 -6.77 29.53 10.69
C LEU A 733 -6.93 29.32 12.19
N GLN A 734 -6.54 30.30 13.00
CA GLN A 734 -6.80 30.35 14.43
C GLN A 734 -7.54 31.64 14.79
N ILE A 735 -8.61 31.53 15.58
CA ILE A 735 -9.37 32.65 16.16
C ILE A 735 -9.36 32.50 17.67
N GLU A 736 -8.65 33.39 18.38
CA GLU A 736 -8.62 33.48 19.84
C GLU A 736 -9.49 34.64 20.34
N GLY A 737 -10.15 34.50 21.49
CA GLY A 737 -11.02 35.52 22.10
C GLY A 737 -12.50 35.31 21.79
N ASN A 738 -13.26 36.38 21.56
CA ASN A 738 -14.59 36.29 20.94
C ASN A 738 -14.51 36.93 19.56
N GLY A 739 -14.71 36.15 18.49
CA GLY A 739 -14.73 36.68 17.14
C GLY A 739 -15.50 35.86 16.12
N TRP A 740 -16.14 36.58 15.21
CA TRP A 740 -16.83 36.04 14.05
C TRP A 740 -16.15 36.54 12.78
N LYS A 741 -15.79 35.62 11.90
CA LYS A 741 -14.98 35.90 10.72
C LYS A 741 -15.63 35.34 9.47
N LYS A 742 -15.32 35.96 8.34
CA LYS A 742 -15.74 35.47 7.03
C LYS A 742 -14.66 35.64 5.99
N LEU A 743 -14.68 34.75 5.02
CA LEU A 743 -13.85 34.71 3.84
C LEU A 743 -14.77 34.82 2.62
N GLY A 744 -14.48 35.71 1.68
CA GLY A 744 -15.20 35.67 0.39
C GLY A 744 -14.84 34.40 -0.35
N ILE A 745 -15.80 33.67 -0.91
CA ILE A 745 -15.54 32.44 -1.67
C ILE A 745 -16.32 32.38 -2.99
N ASP A 746 -17.41 33.15 -3.14
CA ASP A 746 -18.30 33.15 -4.31
C ASP A 746 -18.54 31.72 -4.87
N TYR A 747 -19.16 30.85 -4.05
CA TYR A 747 -19.31 29.42 -4.32
C TYR A 747 -20.78 29.00 -4.38
N SER A 748 -21.18 28.24 -5.41
CA SER A 748 -22.53 27.69 -5.52
C SER A 748 -22.63 26.33 -4.85
N ILE A 749 -23.41 26.22 -3.77
CA ILE A 749 -23.68 24.94 -3.11
C ILE A 749 -24.75 24.16 -3.89
N THR A 750 -24.39 22.97 -4.36
CA THR A 750 -25.28 21.98 -4.97
C THR A 750 -25.62 20.85 -3.97
N PRO A 751 -26.57 19.94 -4.28
CA PRO A 751 -26.82 18.74 -3.47
C PRO A 751 -25.59 17.85 -3.24
N ASP A 752 -24.57 17.99 -4.08
CA ASP A 752 -23.37 17.15 -4.08
C ASP A 752 -22.14 17.87 -3.49
N THR A 753 -22.30 19.09 -2.99
CA THR A 753 -21.23 19.83 -2.33
C THR A 753 -20.82 19.16 -1.01
N LEU A 754 -19.54 18.88 -0.86
CA LEU A 754 -18.89 18.36 0.35
C LEU A 754 -17.87 19.37 0.91
N LEU A 755 -17.96 19.64 2.20
CA LEU A 755 -17.00 20.44 2.97
C LEU A 755 -16.19 19.52 3.88
N GLU A 756 -14.87 19.50 3.71
CA GLU A 756 -13.94 18.79 4.58
C GLU A 756 -13.02 19.76 5.30
N PHE A 757 -12.72 19.51 6.58
CA PHE A 757 -11.75 20.28 7.34
C PHE A 757 -11.39 19.56 8.64
N GLU A 758 -10.34 20.00 9.33
CA GLU A 758 -10.05 19.62 10.71
C GLU A 758 -10.27 20.81 11.65
N PHE A 759 -10.80 20.54 12.84
CA PHE A 759 -11.06 21.55 13.87
C PHE A 759 -10.43 21.17 15.21
N GLN A 760 -9.93 22.16 15.94
CA GLN A 760 -9.64 22.02 17.36
C GLN A 760 -9.96 23.28 18.16
N SER A 761 -10.22 23.12 19.46
CA SER A 761 -10.48 24.23 20.38
C SER A 761 -9.94 23.93 21.78
N ASN A 762 -9.33 24.93 22.41
CA ASN A 762 -8.74 24.82 23.75
C ASN A 762 -9.73 25.03 24.91
N VAL A 763 -10.82 25.77 24.67
CA VAL A 763 -11.87 26.10 25.65
C VAL A 763 -13.21 26.14 24.92
N GLU A 764 -14.21 25.50 25.52
CA GLU A 764 -15.61 25.54 25.06
C GLU A 764 -16.14 26.98 25.15
N GLY A 765 -16.53 27.55 24.00
CA GLY A 765 -17.19 28.86 23.93
C GLY A 765 -18.73 28.76 24.04
N GLU A 766 -19.42 29.84 23.72
CA GLU A 766 -20.87 29.82 23.50
C GLU A 766 -21.19 29.15 22.16
N ILE A 767 -20.47 29.50 21.08
CA ILE A 767 -20.67 28.99 19.72
C ILE A 767 -19.32 28.92 18.99
N GLN A 768 -18.92 27.73 18.54
CA GLN A 768 -17.74 27.53 17.69
C GLN A 768 -18.14 26.72 16.46
N GLY A 769 -17.77 27.17 15.27
CA GLY A 769 -18.24 26.53 14.05
C GLY A 769 -17.77 27.15 12.74
N ILE A 770 -18.16 26.52 11.64
CA ILE A 770 -17.87 26.94 10.26
C ILE A 770 -19.17 26.90 9.44
N GLY A 771 -19.34 27.79 8.47
CA GLY A 771 -20.62 27.89 7.74
C GLY A 771 -20.56 28.70 6.47
N PHE A 772 -21.70 28.96 5.85
CA PHE A 772 -21.80 29.72 4.61
C PHE A 772 -22.89 30.78 4.68
N ASP A 773 -22.63 31.97 4.18
CA ASP A 773 -23.63 33.05 4.14
C ASP A 773 -23.61 33.81 2.82
N THR A 774 -24.75 34.42 2.51
CA THR A 774 -24.96 35.31 1.37
C THR A 774 -24.78 36.78 1.76
N ASP A 775 -24.79 37.12 3.05
CA ASP A 775 -24.63 38.48 3.54
C ASP A 775 -23.79 38.58 4.84
N ASP A 776 -23.88 39.72 5.54
CA ASP A 776 -23.04 40.05 6.70
C ASP A 776 -23.75 39.83 8.04
N SER A 777 -24.99 39.32 8.00
CA SER A 777 -25.86 39.11 9.15
C SER A 777 -25.68 37.71 9.72
N LEU A 778 -25.63 37.56 11.05
CA LEU A 778 -25.54 36.24 11.66
C LEU A 778 -26.82 35.44 11.44
N SER A 779 -26.72 34.38 10.64
CA SER A 779 -27.82 33.48 10.30
C SER A 779 -27.65 32.14 11.02
N ARG A 780 -28.65 31.78 11.85
CA ARG A 780 -28.58 30.59 12.72
C ARG A 780 -28.53 29.29 11.92
N ASP A 781 -29.18 29.26 10.78
CA ASP A 781 -29.34 28.11 9.89
C ASP A 781 -28.22 27.98 8.85
N GLN A 782 -27.16 28.76 8.99
CA GLN A 782 -26.07 28.85 8.03
C GLN A 782 -24.68 28.52 8.61
N LEU A 783 -24.60 28.28 9.92
CA LEU A 783 -23.38 27.87 10.60
C LEU A 783 -23.51 26.44 11.14
N PHE A 784 -22.61 25.55 10.74
CA PHE A 784 -22.44 24.24 11.37
C PHE A 784 -21.70 24.43 12.69
N LYS A 785 -22.41 24.21 13.79
CA LYS A 785 -21.84 24.30 15.14
C LYS A 785 -21.06 23.03 15.43
N LEU A 786 -19.82 23.19 15.88
CA LEU A 786 -18.88 22.12 16.21
C LEU A 786 -18.71 21.94 17.72
N SER A 787 -18.74 23.04 18.47
CA SER A 787 -18.66 23.05 19.93
C SER A 787 -19.38 24.26 20.50
N GLY A 788 -19.85 24.18 21.75
CA GLY A 788 -20.26 25.35 22.52
C GLY A 788 -21.48 25.13 23.41
N THR A 789 -21.73 26.06 24.32
CA THR A 789 -22.79 25.91 25.34
C THR A 789 -24.18 26.37 24.89
N GLN A 790 -24.28 27.21 23.85
CA GLN A 790 -25.57 27.74 23.38
C GLN A 790 -26.16 26.89 22.26
N ASN A 791 -27.49 26.69 22.27
CA ASN A 791 -28.20 26.05 21.17
C ASN A 791 -28.48 27.07 20.05
N TRP A 792 -27.47 27.30 19.22
CA TRP A 792 -27.48 28.23 18.08
C TRP A 792 -26.56 27.68 16.99
N GLY A 793 -26.97 27.72 15.72
CA GLY A 793 -26.32 26.98 14.63
C GLY A 793 -27.09 25.72 14.23
N ILE A 794 -26.60 25.05 13.18
CA ILE A 794 -26.92 23.65 12.83
C ILE A 794 -26.12 22.77 13.80
N ASN A 795 -26.80 22.17 14.78
CA ASN A 795 -26.15 21.43 15.86
C ASN A 795 -25.87 19.96 15.53
N SER A 796 -26.12 19.50 14.29
CA SER A 796 -25.87 18.11 13.90
C SER A 796 -24.41 17.70 14.11
N PHE A 797 -23.49 18.68 14.15
CA PHE A 797 -22.05 18.49 14.28
C PHE A 797 -21.49 19.03 15.60
N ASP A 798 -22.34 19.33 16.60
CA ASP A 798 -21.95 19.88 17.92
C ASP A 798 -21.40 18.77 18.83
N ASP A 799 -20.37 18.10 18.35
CA ASP A 799 -19.79 16.93 18.99
C ASP A 799 -18.38 17.19 19.50
N TYR A 800 -17.66 18.23 19.07
CA TYR A 800 -16.26 18.45 19.45
C TYR A 800 -16.08 18.56 20.97
N VAL A 801 -15.30 17.66 21.56
CA VAL A 801 -14.93 17.74 22.98
C VAL A 801 -13.64 18.55 23.19
N THR A 802 -13.74 19.56 24.04
CA THR A 802 -12.71 20.59 24.24
C THR A 802 -11.35 20.00 24.62
N SER A 803 -10.29 20.52 24.00
CA SER A 803 -8.93 20.00 24.08
C SER A 803 -8.74 18.58 23.54
N SER A 804 -9.69 18.07 22.73
CA SER A 804 -9.50 17.35 21.44
C SER A 804 -8.12 16.83 21.05
N GLY A 805 -7.24 17.80 20.83
CA GLY A 805 -6.48 17.77 19.60
C GLY A 805 -7.39 18.00 18.38
N TRP A 806 -6.89 17.65 17.20
CA TRP A 806 -7.57 17.82 15.93
C TRP A 806 -8.64 16.75 15.71
N GLN A 807 -9.81 17.18 15.26
CA GLN A 807 -10.91 16.33 14.83
C GLN A 807 -11.27 16.65 13.38
N SER A 808 -11.40 15.62 12.54
CA SER A 808 -11.79 15.75 11.14
C SER A 808 -13.31 15.81 10.99
N TYR A 809 -13.77 16.67 10.10
CA TYR A 809 -15.16 16.84 9.71
C TYR A 809 -15.29 16.69 8.20
N GLN A 810 -16.30 15.95 7.78
CA GLN A 810 -16.76 15.84 6.40
C GLN A 810 -18.28 16.09 6.42
N ILE A 811 -18.70 17.18 5.79
CA ILE A 811 -20.09 17.66 5.82
C ILE A 811 -20.61 17.72 4.39
N ARG A 812 -21.65 16.93 4.07
CA ARG A 812 -22.41 17.11 2.82
C ARG A 812 -23.27 18.35 2.94
N VAL A 813 -22.69 19.49 2.57
CA VAL A 813 -23.30 20.81 2.72
C VAL A 813 -24.60 20.91 1.94
N GLY A 814 -24.67 20.23 0.78
CA GLY A 814 -25.87 20.12 -0.05
C GLY A 814 -27.11 19.53 0.65
N ASP A 815 -26.93 18.77 1.73
CA ASP A 815 -28.04 18.24 2.53
C ASP A 815 -28.70 19.33 3.42
N TYR A 816 -28.00 20.45 3.65
CA TYR A 816 -28.42 21.50 4.58
C TYR A 816 -28.63 22.85 3.90
N LEU A 817 -27.78 23.21 2.95
CA LEU A 817 -27.74 24.49 2.26
C LEU A 817 -27.77 24.27 0.75
N SER A 818 -28.18 25.28 -0.01
CA SER A 818 -28.13 25.26 -1.48
C SER A 818 -28.09 26.68 -2.05
N GLY A 819 -27.56 26.81 -3.26
CA GLY A 819 -27.47 28.07 -3.99
C GLY A 819 -26.16 28.83 -3.75
N GLU A 820 -26.08 30.02 -4.35
CA GLU A 820 -24.90 30.89 -4.34
C GLU A 820 -24.59 31.41 -2.93
N MET A 821 -23.36 31.18 -2.47
CA MET A 821 -22.83 31.66 -1.19
C MET A 821 -21.68 32.62 -1.43
N ASN A 822 -21.79 33.81 -0.84
CA ASN A 822 -20.75 34.84 -0.98
C ASN A 822 -19.60 34.60 0.00
N TYR A 823 -19.87 33.95 1.14
CA TYR A 823 -18.94 33.88 2.25
C TYR A 823 -18.84 32.49 2.89
N LEU A 824 -17.62 32.05 3.20
CA LEU A 824 -17.33 31.00 4.19
C LEU A 824 -17.11 31.69 5.54
N THR A 825 -17.86 31.30 6.56
CA THR A 825 -17.90 31.94 7.87
C THR A 825 -17.29 31.05 8.95
N PHE A 826 -16.71 31.67 9.97
CA PHE A 826 -16.05 31.02 11.11
C PHE A 826 -16.48 31.70 12.40
N ALA A 827 -16.83 30.91 13.40
CA ALA A 827 -17.27 31.38 14.70
C ALA A 827 -16.33 30.88 15.80
N ASN A 828 -15.92 31.79 16.67
CA ASN A 828 -15.40 31.50 18.00
C ASN A 828 -16.02 32.51 18.96
N ASP A 829 -17.29 32.29 19.28
CA ASP A 829 -18.07 33.12 20.19
C ASP A 829 -17.79 32.69 21.64
N HIS A 830 -17.28 33.64 22.43
CA HIS A 830 -17.05 33.44 23.85
C HIS A 830 -17.44 34.71 24.64
N ASP A 831 -18.72 34.90 24.90
CA ASP A 831 -19.33 36.17 25.32
C ASP A 831 -19.21 36.45 26.84
N VAL A 832 -18.02 36.17 27.39
CA VAL A 832 -17.64 36.36 28.80
C VAL A 832 -16.74 37.58 29.01
N SER A 833 -16.50 37.96 30.27
CA SER A 833 -15.68 39.15 30.60
C SER A 833 -14.20 39.03 30.23
N ASN A 834 -13.69 37.79 30.10
CA ASN A 834 -12.32 37.50 29.68
C ASN A 834 -12.31 36.23 28.80
N PRO A 835 -12.55 36.35 27.49
CA PRO A 835 -12.64 35.21 26.60
C PRO A 835 -11.26 34.59 26.34
N THR A 836 -11.14 33.28 26.57
CA THR A 836 -9.89 32.51 26.36
C THR A 836 -10.06 31.37 25.36
N ALA A 837 -11.21 31.31 24.69
CA ALA A 837 -11.48 30.30 23.66
C ALA A 837 -10.66 30.60 22.41
N SER A 838 -10.09 29.55 21.83
CA SER A 838 -9.27 29.58 20.64
C SER A 838 -9.64 28.42 19.74
N SER A 839 -10.49 28.70 18.76
CA SER A 839 -10.82 27.77 17.67
C SER A 839 -9.73 27.79 16.60
N GLN A 840 -9.39 26.61 16.09
CA GLN A 840 -8.49 26.44 14.95
C GLN A 840 -9.14 25.55 13.90
N PHE A 841 -8.96 25.91 12.63
CA PHE A 841 -9.47 25.20 11.47
C PHE A 841 -8.31 24.98 10.51
N ARG A 842 -8.16 23.78 9.95
CA ARG A 842 -7.14 23.51 8.92
C ARG A 842 -7.61 22.54 7.85
N ASN A 843 -6.86 22.48 6.75
CA ASN A 843 -7.12 21.57 5.63
C ASN A 843 -8.56 21.68 5.10
N ILE A 844 -9.07 22.92 4.99
CA ILE A 844 -10.43 23.18 4.54
C ILE A 844 -10.51 22.95 3.01
N ARG A 845 -11.40 22.07 2.58
CA ARG A 845 -11.65 21.71 1.19
C ARG A 845 -13.14 21.76 0.90
N LEU A 846 -13.50 22.27 -0.26
CA LEU A 846 -14.87 22.35 -0.73
C LEU A 846 -14.93 21.84 -2.17
N TYR A 847 -15.72 20.81 -2.43
CA TYR A 847 -15.77 20.17 -3.75
C TYR A 847 -17.12 19.49 -4.01
N GLU A 848 -17.41 19.24 -5.28
CA GLU A 848 -18.62 18.54 -5.73
C GLU A 848 -18.33 17.04 -5.89
N ILE A 849 -19.27 16.20 -5.48
CA ILE A 849 -19.20 14.75 -5.73
C ILE A 849 -19.64 14.49 -7.19
N PRO A 850 -18.87 13.76 -8.03
CA PRO A 850 -19.23 13.53 -9.42
C PRO A 850 -20.61 12.85 -9.61
N VAL A 851 -21.42 13.38 -10.52
CA VAL A 851 -22.75 12.85 -10.85
C VAL A 851 -22.61 11.52 -11.61
N GLY A 852 -22.81 10.43 -10.88
CA GLY A 852 -22.80 9.06 -11.44
C GLY A 852 -23.30 7.96 -10.49
N VAL A 853 -23.46 8.23 -9.19
CA VAL A 853 -23.97 7.26 -8.22
C VAL A 853 -25.47 7.47 -8.04
N ALA A 854 -26.27 6.70 -8.76
CA ALA A 854 -27.69 6.56 -8.45
C ALA A 854 -27.86 5.88 -7.07
N ASP A 855 -28.52 6.60 -6.16
CA ASP A 855 -29.29 6.15 -4.99
C ASP A 855 -29.26 4.64 -4.69
N THR A 856 -28.56 4.24 -3.62
CA THR A 856 -29.11 3.28 -2.64
C THR A 856 -28.48 3.45 -1.26
N VAL A 857 -29.36 3.42 -0.26
CA VAL A 857 -29.14 3.35 1.20
C VAL A 857 -28.94 4.69 1.92
N SER A 858 -30.08 5.36 2.10
CA SER A 858 -30.37 6.21 3.25
C SER A 858 -30.18 5.45 4.58
N GLY A 859 -29.40 6.01 5.50
CA GLY A 859 -29.30 5.54 6.89
C GLY A 859 -28.34 6.40 7.70
N GLU A 860 -28.92 7.29 8.51
CA GLU A 860 -28.31 8.26 9.45
C GLU A 860 -26.92 7.88 10.01
N MET A 861 -25.92 8.76 9.79
CA MET A 861 -24.63 8.74 10.50
C MET A 861 -24.69 9.67 11.71
N ASP A 862 -24.75 9.06 12.89
CA ASP A 862 -24.52 9.71 14.18
C ASP A 862 -23.03 9.94 14.42
N ILE A 863 -22.72 11.10 14.99
CA ILE A 863 -21.39 11.67 15.12
C ILE A 863 -20.82 11.34 16.51
N LEU A 864 -19.57 10.85 16.56
CA LEU A 864 -18.85 10.54 17.81
C LEU A 864 -17.43 11.11 17.79
N SER A 865 -17.23 12.27 18.42
CA SER A 865 -15.93 12.76 18.85
C SER A 865 -15.44 12.01 20.11
N SER A 866 -14.12 11.95 20.31
CA SER A 866 -13.58 11.62 21.63
C SER A 866 -12.25 12.34 21.93
N THR A 867 -12.16 12.82 23.17
CA THR A 867 -10.92 13.13 23.92
C THR A 867 -11.06 12.64 25.35
N ASN A 868 -10.00 12.44 26.16
CA ASN A 868 -8.69 13.07 26.19
C ASN A 868 -7.66 12.15 26.86
N ASN A 869 -6.39 12.42 26.56
CA ASN A 869 -5.21 11.84 27.20
C ASN A 869 -4.82 12.69 28.43
N GLN A 870 -4.29 12.05 29.48
CA GLN A 870 -2.96 12.32 30.07
C GLN A 870 -2.81 11.68 31.47
N GLU A 871 -1.75 10.87 31.65
CA GLU A 871 -0.71 10.95 32.71
C GLU A 871 0.13 9.66 32.68
N LEU A 872 1.40 9.72 32.25
CA LEU A 872 2.65 9.85 33.02
C LEU A 872 3.36 8.51 33.37
N PHE A 873 4.57 8.42 32.81
CA PHE A 873 5.69 7.48 32.97
C PHE A 873 5.99 6.96 34.40
N ASN A 874 6.33 5.66 34.53
CA ASN A 874 7.70 5.22 34.94
C ASN A 874 7.92 3.68 35.13
N PHE A 875 9.18 3.28 34.89
CA PHE A 875 9.96 2.12 35.37
C PHE A 875 9.86 0.70 34.74
N SER A 876 10.88 0.42 33.92
CA SER A 876 11.93 -0.64 34.03
C SER A 876 11.60 -2.12 34.30
N ALA A 877 12.24 -2.94 33.44
CA ALA A 877 12.77 -4.30 33.63
C ALA A 877 11.79 -5.48 33.54
N ALA A 878 11.88 -6.24 32.44
CA ALA A 878 12.60 -7.52 32.40
C ALA A 878 12.49 -8.17 31.02
N ASN A 879 13.66 -8.32 30.36
CA ASN A 879 13.92 -9.31 29.32
C ASN A 879 13.80 -10.72 29.92
N GLU A 880 13.20 -11.65 29.19
CA GLU A 880 13.76 -12.97 28.86
C GLU A 880 12.72 -13.78 28.06
N LEU A 881 13.19 -14.49 27.01
CA LEU A 881 12.46 -15.38 26.09
C LEU A 881 11.95 -14.75 24.78
N ALA A 882 12.86 -14.16 24.00
CA ALA A 882 12.78 -14.15 22.54
C ALA A 882 14.12 -14.68 22.02
N ASN A 883 14.20 -16.02 21.87
CA ASN A 883 15.39 -16.71 21.38
C ASN A 883 14.95 -17.66 20.25
N THR A 884 14.66 -17.08 19.10
CA THR A 884 14.73 -17.72 17.78
C THR A 884 15.06 -16.61 16.80
N THR A 885 16.36 -16.43 16.62
CA THR A 885 17.00 -15.44 15.76
C THR A 885 16.58 -15.66 14.31
N VAL A 886 15.84 -14.69 13.77
CA VAL A 886 15.75 -14.40 12.34
C VAL A 886 16.93 -13.45 12.06
N LEU A 887 17.91 -13.93 11.30
CA LEU A 887 18.93 -13.14 10.63
C LEU A 887 19.12 -13.74 9.24
#